data_AF-A0A1W6Z0X2-F1
#
_entry.id   AF-A0A1W6Z0X2-F1
#
_cell.length_a   1.000
_cell.length_b   1.000
_cell.length_c   1.000
_cell.angle_alpha   90.00
_cell.angle_beta   90.00
_cell.angle_gamma   90.00
#
_symmetry.space_group_name_H-M   'P 1'
#
loop_
_entity.id
_entity.type
_entity.pdbx_description
1 polymer ?
#
loop_
_entity_poly.entity_id
_entity_poly.type
_entity_poly.pdbx_seq_one_letter_code
_entity_poly.pdbx_strand_id
1 'polypeptide(L)'
;MGDASAHDDALLLAANAVHLRANANPSDEEAQAASAALWRAEADAWAAANGASPRLTEEDVLAAYLDLWSLVLDPPATPDFMDRREITKRYLLERTAAGLSIAIQETPSRQPVPVDTLLDHYMDDAEVLSRYYLQFAGYAATQLNRFSRLGVIGEAARQGLNRLRLAETPKRMWHISSLAKIPPGALNLPSGMLLSTVMRRMGDSHVAQMDDGAFYHIDANGTIERLSGPILDGEGRLDVRQVLKSRGIIAAPARDRSAGPVDYGLQEAPAYIANWSACDPVPLFDHAVARRQDALRSAIDEWKKEKYLPSRMESVMRLLIPFYELYHNKRWDPGYHVKAQDVAWDAGLLAFTVASIAIGGLGGSAGMAAARQSMRAVASQGLKAMIQAGLASTVRQFSLRAFLILGVRETADFVLPLTPVVHLMKGVTRSTAIAARALRPALRDASILLRAASPKDLLNVVYDAIAKTGGLARSISAQTLRDAIEVAARRPVPDRVYREQSHAPLSTLEFSSGDAASEDDILVECIRAAASTMDRAPARLLSADRGAALSGAAPQPRASTITAIDTTQAPGRFRTIQDVLINEGPRLVGDGKLRAETLRAAIFQAYTRDDKRIVYLGGSIPQGWIVPVEPALREPAPQP
;
A
#
# COMPACT_ATOMS: atom_id res chain seq x y z
N MET A 1 20.00 20.48 -2.82
CA MET A 1 19.00 19.42 -3.09
C MET A 1 18.17 19.02 -1.86
N GLY A 2 18.44 19.54 -0.65
CA GLY A 2 17.66 19.22 0.57
C GLY A 2 16.36 20.03 0.78
N ASP A 3 16.21 21.20 0.14
CA ASP A 3 15.09 22.12 0.39
C ASP A 3 13.74 21.71 -0.19
N ALA A 4 13.71 20.88 -1.24
CA ALA A 4 12.46 20.46 -1.87
C ALA A 4 11.74 19.36 -1.07
N SER A 5 12.49 18.51 -0.36
CA SER A 5 11.94 17.39 0.42
C SER A 5 11.10 17.85 1.60
N ALA A 6 11.55 18.88 2.33
CA ALA A 6 10.87 19.33 3.55
C ALA A 6 9.50 20.00 3.27
N HIS A 7 9.34 20.63 2.10
CA HIS A 7 8.08 21.22 1.66
C HIS A 7 7.09 20.15 1.20
N ASP A 8 7.59 19.16 0.47
CA ASP A 8 6.80 18.01 0.05
C ASP A 8 6.30 17.24 1.31
N ASP A 9 7.13 17.10 2.36
CA ASP A 9 6.73 16.50 3.64
C ASP A 9 5.60 17.26 4.34
N ALA A 10 5.67 18.60 4.42
CA ALA A 10 4.64 19.41 5.09
C ALA A 10 3.26 19.31 4.41
N LEU A 11 3.23 19.24 3.08
CA LEU A 11 2.00 19.06 2.31
C LEU A 11 1.40 17.67 2.51
N LEU A 12 2.24 16.62 2.57
CA LEU A 12 1.80 15.27 2.90
C LEU A 12 1.20 15.18 4.32
N LEU A 13 1.75 15.91 5.29
CA LEU A 13 1.18 15.99 6.64
C LEU A 13 -0.19 16.64 6.66
N ALA A 14 -0.35 17.73 5.90
CA ALA A 14 -1.62 18.45 5.81
C ALA A 14 -2.70 17.58 5.13
N ALA A 15 -2.38 16.93 4.03
CA ALA A 15 -3.28 16.00 3.34
C ALA A 15 -3.74 14.86 4.27
N ASN A 16 -2.81 14.23 4.99
CA ASN A 16 -3.13 13.21 6.00
C ASN A 16 -4.02 13.75 7.12
N ALA A 17 -3.82 14.98 7.57
CA ALA A 17 -4.64 15.58 8.62
C ALA A 17 -6.10 15.76 8.19
N VAL A 18 -6.35 16.09 6.93
CA VAL A 18 -7.71 16.18 6.36
C VAL A 18 -8.41 14.83 6.42
N HIS A 19 -7.77 13.76 5.93
CA HIS A 19 -8.35 12.41 5.98
C HIS A 19 -8.55 11.91 7.42
N LEU A 20 -7.61 12.17 8.33
CA LEU A 20 -7.72 11.79 9.74
C LEU A 20 -8.88 12.52 10.43
N ARG A 21 -9.08 13.82 10.14
CA ARG A 21 -10.19 14.59 10.70
C ARG A 21 -11.54 14.06 10.23
N ALA A 22 -11.67 13.75 8.93
CA ALA A 22 -12.88 13.14 8.39
C ALA A 22 -13.15 11.78 9.04
N ASN A 23 -12.14 10.92 9.16
CA ASN A 23 -12.32 9.61 9.80
C ASN A 23 -12.67 9.71 11.30
N ALA A 24 -12.08 10.67 12.01
CA ALA A 24 -12.38 10.91 13.43
C ALA A 24 -13.76 11.54 13.66
N ASN A 25 -14.31 12.26 12.67
CA ASN A 25 -15.60 12.94 12.77
C ASN A 25 -16.53 12.55 11.59
N PRO A 26 -17.14 11.34 11.62
CA PRO A 26 -17.99 10.86 10.53
C PRO A 26 -19.21 11.75 10.25
N SER A 27 -19.68 12.51 11.25
CA SER A 27 -20.81 13.43 11.15
C SER A 27 -20.45 14.86 10.71
N ASP A 28 -19.15 15.19 10.58
CA ASP A 28 -18.70 16.49 10.09
C ASP A 28 -18.73 16.49 8.55
N GLU A 29 -19.83 16.97 7.97
CA GLU A 29 -20.04 17.02 6.51
C GLU A 29 -18.94 17.80 5.78
N GLU A 30 -18.43 18.86 6.39
CA GLU A 30 -17.36 19.68 5.82
C GLU A 30 -16.04 18.90 5.77
N ALA A 31 -15.71 18.18 6.84
CA ALA A 31 -14.54 17.30 6.86
C ALA A 31 -14.68 16.14 5.86
N GLN A 32 -15.86 15.52 5.73
CA GLN A 32 -16.12 14.48 4.74
C GLN A 32 -15.97 15.01 3.30
N ALA A 33 -16.54 16.17 3.01
CA ALA A 33 -16.46 16.80 1.70
C ALA A 33 -15.01 17.18 1.33
N ALA A 34 -14.25 17.74 2.28
CA ALA A 34 -12.84 18.06 2.09
C ALA A 34 -11.99 16.82 1.83
N SER A 35 -12.20 15.74 2.59
CA SER A 35 -11.52 14.46 2.39
C SER A 35 -11.88 13.82 1.04
N ALA A 36 -13.15 13.87 0.63
CA ALA A 36 -13.58 13.33 -0.66
C ALA A 36 -13.03 14.14 -1.85
N ALA A 37 -12.96 15.47 -1.73
CA ALA A 37 -12.35 16.33 -2.75
C ALA A 37 -10.83 16.06 -2.87
N LEU A 38 -10.15 15.89 -1.73
CA LEU A 38 -8.74 15.55 -1.70
C LEU A 38 -8.48 14.17 -2.34
N TRP A 39 -9.30 13.16 -2.03
CA TRP A 39 -9.18 11.84 -2.66
C TRP A 39 -9.27 11.88 -4.19
N ARG A 40 -10.20 12.68 -4.74
CA ARG A 40 -10.32 12.87 -6.20
C ARG A 40 -9.06 13.52 -6.78
N ALA A 41 -8.59 14.60 -6.16
CA ALA A 41 -7.40 15.31 -6.63
C ALA A 41 -6.14 14.42 -6.61
N GLU A 42 -5.99 13.58 -5.57
CA GLU A 42 -4.91 12.60 -5.49
C GLU A 42 -5.04 11.49 -6.53
N ALA A 43 -6.26 10.98 -6.76
CA ALA A 43 -6.53 9.98 -7.78
C ALA A 43 -6.27 10.50 -9.20
N ASP A 44 -6.68 11.73 -9.52
CA ASP A 44 -6.44 12.39 -10.80
C ASP A 44 -4.95 12.59 -11.06
N ALA A 45 -4.21 13.00 -10.04
CA ALA A 45 -2.77 13.17 -10.12
C ALA A 45 -2.04 11.85 -10.36
N TRP A 46 -2.43 10.82 -9.62
CA TRP A 46 -1.93 9.47 -9.80
C TRP A 46 -2.26 8.94 -11.19
N ALA A 47 -3.46 9.21 -11.70
CA ALA A 47 -3.87 8.88 -13.06
C ALA A 47 -3.04 9.57 -14.14
N ALA A 48 -2.80 10.88 -13.99
CA ALA A 48 -1.94 11.63 -14.90
C ALA A 48 -0.50 11.09 -14.92
N ALA A 49 0.04 10.72 -13.74
CA ALA A 49 1.38 10.16 -13.60
C ALA A 49 1.51 8.78 -14.26
N ASN A 50 0.44 8.00 -14.22
CA ASN A 50 0.39 6.62 -14.73
C ASN A 50 -0.19 6.54 -16.16
N GLY A 51 -0.39 7.67 -16.83
CA GLY A 51 -0.85 7.71 -18.22
C GLY A 51 -2.24 7.10 -18.41
N ALA A 52 -3.18 7.46 -17.53
CA ALA A 52 -4.56 7.00 -17.60
C ALA A 52 -5.16 7.17 -19.00
N SER A 53 -5.86 6.16 -19.48
CA SER A 53 -6.60 6.24 -20.72
C SER A 53 -7.75 7.25 -20.60
N PRO A 54 -8.01 8.08 -21.62
CA PRO A 54 -9.15 9.01 -21.63
C PRO A 54 -10.51 8.31 -21.65
N ARG A 55 -10.55 6.97 -21.77
CA ARG A 55 -11.78 6.17 -21.66
C ARG A 55 -12.17 5.86 -20.22
N LEU A 56 -11.26 6.00 -19.25
CA LEU A 56 -11.57 5.75 -17.85
C LEU A 56 -12.39 6.91 -17.29
N THR A 57 -13.44 6.59 -16.56
CA THR A 57 -14.22 7.61 -15.85
C THR A 57 -13.49 8.05 -14.58
N GLU A 58 -13.86 9.20 -14.02
CA GLU A 58 -13.36 9.65 -12.70
C GLU A 58 -13.64 8.59 -11.63
N GLU A 59 -14.79 7.93 -11.70
CA GLU A 59 -15.18 6.86 -10.78
C GLU A 59 -14.25 5.64 -10.89
N ASP A 60 -13.89 5.22 -12.11
CA ASP A 60 -12.95 4.11 -12.33
C ASP A 60 -11.56 4.44 -11.77
N VAL A 61 -11.10 5.67 -11.99
CA VAL A 61 -9.81 6.17 -11.51
C VAL A 61 -9.78 6.20 -9.98
N LEU A 62 -10.79 6.79 -9.36
CA LEU A 62 -10.91 6.88 -7.91
C LEU A 62 -11.05 5.48 -7.28
N ALA A 63 -11.84 4.59 -7.86
CA ALA A 63 -12.00 3.23 -7.38
C ALA A 63 -10.69 2.44 -7.47
N ALA A 64 -9.95 2.56 -8.59
CA ALA A 64 -8.64 1.93 -8.75
C ALA A 64 -7.60 2.47 -7.75
N TYR A 65 -7.63 3.77 -7.49
CA TYR A 65 -6.76 4.45 -6.55
C TYR A 65 -7.02 3.99 -5.11
N LEU A 66 -8.29 4.05 -4.66
CA LEU A 66 -8.68 3.64 -3.30
C LEU A 66 -8.48 2.14 -3.06
N ASP A 67 -8.75 1.30 -4.06
CA ASP A 67 -8.48 -0.14 -4.00
C ASP A 67 -6.98 -0.40 -3.76
N LEU A 68 -6.10 0.23 -4.54
CA LEU A 68 -4.66 0.11 -4.36
C LEU A 68 -4.21 0.65 -3.00
N TRP A 69 -4.73 1.80 -2.56
CA TRP A 69 -4.42 2.37 -1.24
C TRP A 69 -4.81 1.43 -0.10
N SER A 70 -6.00 0.80 -0.18
CA SER A 70 -6.48 -0.16 0.81
C SER A 70 -5.60 -1.40 0.93
N LEU A 71 -5.04 -1.87 -0.20
CA LEU A 71 -4.14 -3.04 -0.25
C LEU A 71 -2.75 -2.71 0.28
N VAL A 72 -2.31 -1.45 0.17
CA VAL A 72 -1.01 -0.99 0.69
C VAL A 72 -1.06 -0.83 2.20
N LEU A 73 -2.13 -0.23 2.73
CA LEU A 73 -2.26 0.03 4.17
C LEU A 73 -2.48 -1.24 4.98
N ASP A 74 -3.28 -2.15 4.43
CA ASP A 74 -3.62 -3.41 5.08
C ASP A 74 -3.42 -4.54 4.07
N PRO A 75 -2.18 -5.01 3.87
CA PRO A 75 -1.90 -6.05 2.90
C PRO A 75 -2.57 -7.36 3.35
N PRO A 76 -3.18 -8.11 2.41
CA PRO A 76 -3.81 -9.39 2.73
C PRO A 76 -2.78 -10.36 3.32
N ALA A 77 -3.19 -11.10 4.35
CA ALA A 77 -2.36 -12.14 4.94
C ALA A 77 -2.05 -13.23 3.89
N THR A 78 -0.82 -13.76 3.90
CA THR A 78 -0.50 -14.94 3.11
C THR A 78 -1.24 -16.17 3.65
N PRO A 79 -1.65 -17.12 2.81
CA PRO A 79 -2.21 -18.38 3.28
C PRO A 79 -1.18 -19.13 4.14
N ASP A 80 -1.46 -19.24 5.44
CA ASP A 80 -0.65 -20.01 6.40
C ASP A 80 -1.59 -20.91 7.19
N PHE A 81 -1.96 -22.03 6.58
CA PHE A 81 -2.91 -22.97 7.14
C PHE A 81 -2.18 -23.96 8.04
N MET A 82 -2.67 -24.12 9.27
CA MET A 82 -2.17 -25.12 10.21
C MET A 82 -2.70 -26.50 9.82
N ASP A 83 -1.87 -27.51 9.98
CA ASP A 83 -2.35 -28.88 9.92
C ASP A 83 -3.17 -29.25 11.18
N ARG A 84 -3.90 -30.36 11.10
CA ARG A 84 -4.77 -30.77 12.20
C ARG A 84 -4.01 -31.10 13.49
N ARG A 85 -2.76 -31.59 13.39
CA ARG A 85 -1.92 -31.88 14.56
C ARG A 85 -1.46 -30.58 15.23
N GLU A 86 -1.09 -29.57 14.47
CA GLU A 86 -0.73 -28.24 14.96
C GLU A 86 -1.91 -27.58 15.68
N ILE A 87 -3.11 -27.64 15.11
CA ILE A 87 -4.33 -27.15 15.75
C ILE A 87 -4.61 -27.89 17.06
N THR A 88 -4.48 -29.22 17.05
CA THR A 88 -4.69 -30.05 18.25
C THR A 88 -3.69 -29.68 19.34
N LYS A 89 -2.42 -29.49 18.99
CA LYS A 89 -1.39 -29.06 19.94
C LYS A 89 -1.73 -27.71 20.57
N ARG A 90 -2.16 -26.74 19.76
CA ARG A 90 -2.57 -25.42 20.26
C ARG A 90 -3.80 -25.51 21.16
N TYR A 91 -4.81 -26.28 20.76
CA TYR A 91 -6.01 -26.54 21.56
C TYR A 91 -5.67 -27.14 22.94
N LEU A 92 -4.77 -28.12 23.00
CA LEU A 92 -4.33 -28.71 24.26
C LEU A 92 -3.59 -27.71 25.16
N LEU A 93 -2.73 -26.87 24.59
CA LEU A 93 -2.03 -25.82 25.33
C LEU A 93 -3.02 -24.81 25.91
N GLU A 94 -4.02 -24.39 25.13
CA GLU A 94 -5.08 -23.48 25.56
C GLU A 94 -5.93 -24.09 26.69
N ARG A 95 -6.34 -25.36 26.57
CA ARG A 95 -7.07 -26.07 27.64
C ARG A 95 -6.25 -26.19 28.92
N THR A 96 -4.96 -26.52 28.79
CA THR A 96 -4.05 -26.64 29.93
C THR A 96 -3.88 -25.30 30.64
N ALA A 97 -3.71 -24.22 29.88
CA ALA A 97 -3.64 -22.86 30.43
C ALA A 97 -4.93 -22.43 31.13
N ALA A 98 -6.09 -22.91 30.64
CA ALA A 98 -7.39 -22.68 31.26
C ALA A 98 -7.69 -23.60 32.47
N GLY A 99 -6.76 -24.48 32.86
CA GLY A 99 -6.95 -25.44 33.95
C GLY A 99 -7.94 -26.56 33.64
N LEU A 100 -8.29 -26.75 32.36
CA LEU A 100 -9.18 -27.83 31.93
C LEU A 100 -8.42 -29.16 31.87
N SER A 101 -9.08 -30.24 32.28
CA SER A 101 -8.50 -31.57 32.18
C SER A 101 -8.23 -31.94 30.72
N ILE A 102 -7.04 -32.52 30.50
CA ILE A 102 -6.59 -33.16 29.26
C ILE A 102 -6.40 -34.68 29.42
N ALA A 103 -6.93 -35.25 30.51
CA ALA A 103 -6.80 -36.67 30.80
C ALA A 103 -7.54 -37.52 29.75
N ILE A 104 -6.90 -38.59 29.28
CA ILE A 104 -7.50 -39.58 28.36
C ILE A 104 -7.94 -40.84 29.11
N GLN A 105 -7.54 -40.99 30.37
CA GLN A 105 -7.91 -42.11 31.23
C GLN A 105 -8.73 -41.60 32.41
N GLU A 106 -9.78 -42.34 32.77
CA GLU A 106 -10.62 -42.06 33.93
C GLU A 106 -9.83 -42.15 35.25
N THR A 107 -8.78 -42.98 35.29
CA THR A 107 -7.86 -43.12 36.42
C THR A 107 -6.50 -42.51 36.13
N PRO A 108 -5.93 -41.69 37.04
CA PRO A 108 -4.61 -41.08 36.85
C PRO A 108 -3.50 -42.15 36.88
N SER A 109 -2.84 -42.34 35.74
CA SER A 109 -1.62 -43.16 35.63
C SER A 109 -0.39 -42.38 36.06
N ARG A 110 0.55 -43.04 36.73
CA ARG A 110 1.89 -42.48 37.04
C ARG A 110 2.80 -42.40 35.80
N GLN A 111 2.45 -43.08 34.71
CA GLN A 111 3.23 -43.04 33.48
C GLN A 111 2.76 -41.87 32.61
N PRO A 112 3.69 -41.00 32.15
CA PRO A 112 3.33 -39.90 31.26
C PRO A 112 2.78 -40.46 29.96
N VAL A 113 1.61 -39.96 29.54
CA VAL A 113 1.04 -40.31 28.24
C VAL A 113 1.90 -39.67 27.16
N PRO A 114 2.36 -40.42 26.14
CA PRO A 114 3.12 -39.83 25.04
C PRO A 114 2.33 -38.73 24.34
N VAL A 115 3.00 -37.63 24.00
CA VAL A 115 2.37 -36.47 23.34
C VAL A 115 1.65 -36.87 22.05
N ASP A 116 2.21 -37.78 21.26
CA ASP A 116 1.53 -38.28 20.04
C ASP A 116 0.22 -39.00 20.34
N THR A 117 0.12 -39.72 21.47
CA THR A 117 -1.12 -40.39 21.88
C THR A 117 -2.16 -39.37 22.33
N LEU A 118 -1.72 -38.29 22.99
CA LEU A 118 -2.56 -37.16 23.35
C LEU A 118 -3.10 -36.44 22.10
N LEU A 119 -2.23 -36.13 21.15
CA LEU A 119 -2.62 -35.50 19.90
C LEU A 119 -3.59 -36.37 19.12
N ASP A 120 -3.27 -37.66 18.89
CA ASP A 120 -4.14 -38.57 18.13
C ASP A 120 -5.55 -38.70 18.75
N HIS A 121 -5.68 -38.64 20.09
CA HIS A 121 -6.98 -38.69 20.78
C HIS A 121 -7.82 -37.42 20.55
N TYR A 122 -7.21 -36.25 20.72
CA TYR A 122 -7.93 -34.97 20.61
C TYR A 122 -8.07 -34.47 19.17
N MET A 123 -7.37 -35.06 18.20
CA MET A 123 -7.55 -34.72 16.79
C MET A 123 -9.01 -34.87 16.35
N ASP A 124 -9.71 -35.89 16.83
CA ASP A 124 -11.12 -36.19 16.53
C ASP A 124 -12.13 -35.38 17.38
N ASP A 125 -11.65 -34.48 18.25
CA ASP A 125 -12.51 -33.55 18.98
C ASP A 125 -13.26 -32.63 18.00
N ALA A 126 -14.56 -32.44 18.25
CA ALA A 126 -15.43 -31.58 17.47
C ALA A 126 -14.88 -30.15 17.32
N GLU A 127 -14.27 -29.61 18.37
CA GLU A 127 -13.71 -28.27 18.36
C GLU A 127 -12.45 -28.18 17.49
N VAL A 128 -11.59 -29.20 17.54
CA VAL A 128 -10.39 -29.28 16.69
C VAL A 128 -10.77 -29.39 15.22
N LEU A 129 -11.72 -30.26 14.89
CA LEU A 129 -12.26 -30.41 13.54
C LEU A 129 -12.88 -29.10 13.02
N SER A 130 -13.70 -28.44 13.86
CA SER A 130 -14.31 -27.17 13.51
C SER A 130 -13.25 -26.09 13.26
N ARG A 131 -12.27 -25.92 14.16
CA ARG A 131 -11.15 -24.97 13.99
C ARG A 131 -10.35 -25.27 12.73
N TYR A 132 -10.13 -26.54 12.41
CA TYR A 132 -9.41 -26.98 11.22
C TYR A 132 -10.09 -26.53 9.93
N TYR A 133 -11.40 -26.69 9.79
CA TYR A 133 -12.08 -26.27 8.56
C TYR A 133 -12.37 -24.77 8.52
N LEU A 134 -12.66 -24.15 9.69
CA LEU A 134 -12.95 -22.73 9.79
C LEU A 134 -11.80 -21.84 9.34
N GLN A 135 -10.53 -22.26 9.48
CA GLN A 135 -9.40 -21.46 8.99
C GLN A 135 -9.48 -21.22 7.47
N PHE A 136 -9.90 -22.22 6.69
CA PHE A 136 -9.98 -22.13 5.23
C PHE A 136 -11.18 -21.29 4.81
N ALA A 137 -12.35 -21.54 5.41
CA ALA A 137 -13.55 -20.77 5.13
C ALA A 137 -13.39 -19.29 5.55
N GLY A 138 -12.79 -19.04 6.72
CA GLY A 138 -12.47 -17.71 7.21
C GLY A 138 -11.51 -16.97 6.28
N TYR A 139 -10.45 -17.64 5.81
CA TYR A 139 -9.53 -17.05 4.83
C TYR A 139 -10.22 -16.78 3.48
N ALA A 140 -11.03 -17.72 3.00
CA ALA A 140 -11.78 -17.56 1.75
C ALA A 140 -12.76 -16.39 1.80
N ALA A 141 -13.41 -16.17 2.95
CA ALA A 141 -14.37 -15.10 3.15
C ALA A 141 -13.72 -13.71 3.31
N THR A 142 -12.55 -13.63 3.96
CA THR A 142 -11.96 -12.35 4.37
C THR A 142 -10.74 -11.91 3.56
N GLN A 143 -9.93 -12.86 3.07
CA GLN A 143 -8.62 -12.55 2.47
C GLN A 143 -8.53 -12.89 0.98
N LEU A 144 -9.27 -13.89 0.50
CA LEU A 144 -9.14 -14.41 -0.87
C LEU A 144 -9.25 -13.32 -1.94
N ASN A 145 -10.27 -12.46 -1.86
CA ASN A 145 -10.46 -11.40 -2.85
C ASN A 145 -9.27 -10.43 -2.87
N ARG A 146 -8.89 -9.92 -1.69
CA ARG A 146 -7.77 -8.97 -1.53
C ARG A 146 -6.45 -9.57 -1.99
N PHE A 147 -6.19 -10.82 -1.63
CA PHE A 147 -5.00 -11.56 -2.03
C PHE A 147 -4.96 -11.77 -3.56
N SER A 148 -6.09 -12.11 -4.18
CA SER A 148 -6.20 -12.19 -5.63
C SER A 148 -5.94 -10.85 -6.32
N ARG A 149 -6.57 -9.77 -5.84
CA ARG A 149 -6.36 -8.41 -6.35
C ARG A 149 -4.88 -8.02 -6.31
N LEU A 150 -4.25 -8.11 -5.14
CA LEU A 150 -2.83 -7.79 -4.98
C LEU A 150 -1.95 -8.64 -5.92
N GLY A 151 -2.26 -9.92 -6.05
CA GLY A 151 -1.53 -10.83 -6.92
C GLY A 151 -1.63 -10.49 -8.41
N VAL A 152 -2.81 -10.05 -8.88
CA VAL A 152 -3.04 -9.59 -10.26
C VAL A 152 -2.28 -8.29 -10.51
N ILE A 153 -2.38 -7.32 -9.61
CA ILE A 153 -1.68 -6.02 -9.73
C ILE A 153 -0.17 -6.25 -9.82
N GLY A 154 0.39 -7.04 -8.91
CA GLY A 154 1.82 -7.29 -8.88
C GLY A 154 2.35 -8.11 -10.06
N GLU A 155 1.52 -8.94 -10.71
CA GLU A 155 1.89 -9.63 -11.96
C GLU A 155 1.78 -8.67 -13.16
N ALA A 156 0.70 -7.90 -13.26
CA ALA A 156 0.54 -6.88 -14.29
C ALA A 156 1.70 -5.87 -14.29
N ALA A 157 2.08 -5.38 -13.10
CA ALA A 157 3.21 -4.47 -12.94
C ALA A 157 4.54 -5.09 -13.43
N ARG A 158 4.76 -6.40 -13.24
CA ARG A 158 5.93 -7.12 -13.80
C ARG A 158 5.93 -7.16 -15.32
N GLN A 159 4.76 -7.13 -15.93
CA GLN A 159 4.58 -7.04 -17.39
C GLN A 159 4.59 -5.60 -17.92
N GLY A 160 4.81 -4.60 -17.05
CA GLY A 160 4.74 -3.18 -17.39
C GLY A 160 3.31 -2.70 -17.66
N LEU A 161 2.30 -3.39 -17.15
CA LEU A 161 0.90 -3.00 -17.20
C LEU A 161 0.50 -2.41 -15.84
N ASN A 162 0.23 -1.11 -15.80
CA ASN A 162 -0.16 -0.45 -14.55
C ASN A 162 -1.61 -0.75 -14.15
N ARG A 163 -1.96 -0.46 -12.89
CA ARG A 163 -3.30 -0.69 -12.33
C ARG A 163 -4.45 -0.01 -13.11
N LEU A 164 -4.20 1.14 -13.74
CA LEU A 164 -5.22 1.86 -14.53
C LEU A 164 -5.48 1.18 -15.86
N ARG A 165 -4.43 0.71 -16.54
CA ARG A 165 -4.58 -0.04 -17.79
C ARG A 165 -5.31 -1.36 -17.60
N LEU A 166 -5.29 -1.92 -16.40
CA LEU A 166 -6.11 -3.09 -16.05
C LEU A 166 -7.61 -2.80 -15.97
N ALA A 167 -8.00 -1.55 -15.69
CA ALA A 167 -9.40 -1.13 -15.66
C ALA A 167 -9.95 -0.84 -17.06
N GLU A 168 -9.09 -0.65 -18.06
CA GLU A 168 -9.50 -0.44 -19.44
C GLU A 168 -10.19 -1.67 -20.02
N THR A 169 -11.27 -1.44 -20.77
CA THR A 169 -11.89 -2.49 -21.59
C THR A 169 -11.07 -2.66 -22.88
N PRO A 170 -10.59 -3.87 -23.18
CA PRO A 170 -9.79 -4.12 -24.37
C PRO A 170 -10.60 -3.89 -25.65
N LYS A 171 -9.92 -3.58 -26.75
CA LYS A 171 -10.54 -3.39 -28.06
C LYS A 171 -11.14 -4.69 -28.60
N ARG A 172 -10.46 -5.81 -28.37
CA ARG A 172 -10.88 -7.15 -28.78
C ARG A 172 -10.43 -8.16 -27.74
N MET A 173 -11.23 -9.19 -27.56
CA MET A 173 -10.91 -10.31 -26.67
C MET A 173 -11.26 -11.64 -27.34
N TRP A 174 -10.43 -12.63 -27.09
CA TRP A 174 -10.63 -13.99 -27.55
C TRP A 174 -10.59 -14.93 -26.36
N HIS A 175 -11.54 -15.85 -26.31
CA HIS A 175 -11.58 -16.94 -25.36
C HIS A 175 -10.97 -18.19 -26.00
N ILE A 176 -9.93 -18.74 -25.38
CA ILE A 176 -9.31 -20.02 -25.71
C ILE A 176 -9.90 -21.06 -24.77
N SER A 177 -10.92 -21.80 -25.24
CA SER A 177 -11.68 -22.76 -24.44
C SER A 177 -10.96 -24.09 -24.23
N SER A 178 -9.98 -24.41 -25.07
CA SER A 178 -9.14 -25.57 -24.86
C SER A 178 -7.84 -25.41 -25.61
N LEU A 179 -6.72 -25.61 -24.91
CA LEU A 179 -5.41 -25.75 -25.52
C LEU A 179 -4.83 -27.10 -25.09
N ALA A 180 -4.67 -28.02 -26.04
CA ALA A 180 -4.17 -29.36 -25.78
C ALA A 180 -2.84 -29.58 -26.50
N LYS A 181 -1.81 -29.97 -25.75
CA LYS A 181 -0.56 -30.48 -26.33
C LYS A 181 -0.73 -31.95 -26.69
N ILE A 182 -0.53 -32.27 -27.96
CA ILE A 182 -0.49 -33.64 -28.46
C ILE A 182 0.96 -34.10 -28.46
N PRO A 183 1.31 -35.15 -27.70
CA PRO A 183 2.64 -35.71 -27.79
C PRO A 183 2.89 -36.33 -29.18
N PRO A 184 4.13 -36.31 -29.67
CA PRO A 184 4.48 -36.93 -30.94
C PRO A 184 4.05 -38.41 -30.94
N GLY A 185 3.40 -38.85 -32.03
CA GLY A 185 2.87 -40.21 -32.19
C GLY A 185 1.49 -40.47 -31.57
N ALA A 186 0.93 -39.55 -30.75
CA ALA A 186 -0.40 -39.75 -30.15
C ALA A 186 -1.55 -39.67 -31.17
N LEU A 187 -1.35 -38.99 -32.31
CA LEU A 187 -2.30 -38.99 -33.44
C LEU A 187 -2.44 -40.37 -34.11
N ASN A 188 -1.49 -41.28 -33.88
CA ASN A 188 -1.50 -42.63 -34.43
C ASN A 188 -2.19 -43.63 -33.49
N LEU A 189 -2.73 -43.18 -32.35
CA LEU A 189 -3.44 -44.06 -31.42
C LEU A 189 -4.82 -44.42 -31.99
N PRO A 190 -5.22 -45.71 -31.93
CA PRO A 190 -6.42 -46.20 -32.61
C PRO A 190 -7.76 -45.75 -31.98
N SER A 191 -7.76 -44.95 -30.90
CA SER A 191 -9.00 -44.43 -30.30
C SER A 191 -8.88 -43.01 -29.73
N GLY A 192 -9.92 -42.20 -29.95
CA GLY A 192 -10.04 -40.85 -29.38
C GLY A 192 -10.10 -40.81 -27.85
N MET A 193 -10.49 -41.92 -27.21
CA MET A 193 -10.55 -42.05 -25.76
C MET A 193 -9.14 -42.01 -25.15
N LEU A 194 -8.19 -42.75 -25.72
CA LEU A 194 -6.78 -42.74 -25.28
C LEU A 194 -6.12 -41.37 -25.53
N LEU A 195 -6.45 -40.71 -26.64
CA LEU A 195 -5.98 -39.36 -26.95
C LEU A 195 -6.38 -38.36 -25.85
N SER A 196 -7.62 -38.43 -25.36
CA SER A 196 -8.12 -37.51 -24.32
C SER A 196 -7.37 -37.62 -22.98
N THR A 197 -6.89 -38.82 -22.63
CA THR A 197 -6.08 -39.08 -21.42
C THR A 197 -4.62 -38.65 -21.55
N VAL A 198 -4.06 -38.66 -22.76
CA VAL A 198 -2.65 -38.33 -23.01
C VAL A 198 -2.47 -36.83 -23.34
N MET A 199 -3.53 -36.15 -23.76
CA MET A 199 -3.54 -34.70 -23.98
C MET A 199 -3.38 -33.91 -22.68
N ARG A 200 -2.32 -33.11 -22.60
CA ARG A 200 -2.17 -32.12 -21.50
C ARG A 200 -2.98 -30.88 -21.86
N ARG A 201 -4.10 -30.68 -21.15
CA ARG A 201 -4.92 -29.46 -21.27
C ARG A 201 -4.29 -28.33 -20.48
N MET A 202 -4.00 -27.22 -21.16
CA MET A 202 -3.78 -25.93 -20.56
C MET A 202 -5.16 -25.27 -20.50
N GLY A 203 -5.69 -25.03 -19.30
CA GLY A 203 -7.09 -24.65 -19.06
C GLY A 203 -7.54 -23.37 -19.77
N ASP A 204 -8.80 -22.99 -19.54
CA ASP A 204 -9.42 -21.80 -20.13
C ASP A 204 -8.51 -20.57 -20.02
N SER A 205 -8.32 -19.87 -21.13
CA SER A 205 -7.50 -18.65 -21.14
C SER A 205 -8.02 -17.62 -22.12
N HIS A 206 -7.57 -16.39 -21.98
CA HIS A 206 -8.04 -15.28 -22.80
C HIS A 206 -6.87 -14.50 -23.38
N VAL A 207 -7.07 -13.99 -24.59
CA VAL A 207 -6.15 -13.03 -25.21
C VAL A 207 -6.90 -11.74 -25.40
N ALA A 208 -6.32 -10.63 -24.96
CA ALA A 208 -6.90 -9.30 -25.07
C ALA A 208 -5.99 -8.39 -25.88
N GLN A 209 -6.56 -7.64 -26.81
CA GLN A 209 -5.89 -6.59 -27.56
C GLN A 209 -6.29 -5.23 -26.99
N MET A 210 -5.30 -4.45 -26.56
CA MET A 210 -5.48 -3.08 -26.06
C MET A 210 -5.53 -2.07 -27.23
N ASP A 211 -5.93 -0.83 -26.94
CA ASP A 211 -6.02 0.23 -27.97
C ASP A 211 -4.67 0.62 -28.58
N ASP A 212 -3.58 0.51 -27.82
CA ASP A 212 -2.21 0.72 -28.30
C ASP A 212 -1.67 -0.46 -29.14
N GLY A 213 -2.51 -1.47 -29.39
CA GLY A 213 -2.16 -2.67 -30.14
C GLY A 213 -1.37 -3.70 -29.34
N ALA A 214 -1.12 -3.47 -28.05
CA ALA A 214 -0.50 -4.47 -27.18
C ALA A 214 -1.44 -5.66 -26.94
N PHE A 215 -0.87 -6.85 -26.82
CA PHE A 215 -1.60 -8.08 -26.53
C PHE A 215 -1.23 -8.62 -25.16
N TYR A 216 -2.25 -9.05 -24.42
CA TYR A 216 -2.10 -9.67 -23.11
C TYR A 216 -2.81 -11.01 -23.07
N HIS A 217 -2.19 -11.99 -22.43
CA HIS A 217 -2.76 -13.30 -22.15
C HIS A 217 -3.13 -13.39 -20.67
N ILE A 218 -4.35 -13.86 -20.40
CA ILE A 218 -4.84 -14.17 -19.05
C ILE A 218 -5.04 -15.68 -19.00
N ASP A 219 -4.23 -16.38 -18.21
CA ASP A 219 -4.33 -17.82 -18.06
C ASP A 219 -5.43 -18.26 -17.08
N ALA A 220 -5.61 -19.57 -16.92
CA ALA A 220 -6.58 -20.16 -16.00
C ALA A 220 -6.31 -19.82 -14.52
N ASN A 221 -5.09 -19.39 -14.18
CA ASN A 221 -4.70 -18.99 -12.84
C ASN A 221 -4.87 -17.47 -12.61
N GLY A 222 -5.37 -16.73 -13.61
CA GLY A 222 -5.44 -15.27 -13.57
C GLY A 222 -4.06 -14.59 -13.66
N THR A 223 -3.06 -15.27 -14.19
CA THR A 223 -1.75 -14.70 -14.51
C THR A 223 -1.86 -13.88 -15.78
N ILE A 224 -1.35 -12.65 -15.74
CA ILE A 224 -1.33 -11.75 -16.88
C ILE A 224 0.07 -11.75 -17.47
N GLU A 225 0.18 -12.01 -18.77
CA GLU A 225 1.46 -11.97 -19.49
C GLU A 225 1.35 -11.13 -20.76
N ARG A 226 2.35 -10.30 -21.04
CA ARG A 226 2.40 -9.54 -22.28
C ARG A 226 2.88 -10.44 -23.42
N LEU A 227 2.11 -10.52 -24.49
CA LEU A 227 2.47 -11.28 -25.68
C LEU A 227 3.32 -10.43 -26.62
N SER A 228 4.33 -11.06 -27.23
CA SER A 228 5.27 -10.42 -28.16
C SER A 228 5.18 -11.06 -29.54
N GLY A 229 5.19 -10.22 -30.58
CA GLY A 229 5.13 -10.67 -31.98
C GLY A 229 3.75 -10.50 -32.63
N PRO A 230 3.59 -10.98 -33.88
CA PRO A 230 2.33 -10.88 -34.61
C PRO A 230 1.34 -11.90 -34.06
N ILE A 231 0.50 -11.48 -33.10
CA ILE A 231 -0.50 -12.36 -32.46
C ILE A 231 -1.69 -12.65 -33.38
N LEU A 232 -1.92 -11.77 -34.36
CA LEU A 232 -2.93 -11.94 -35.38
C LEU A 232 -2.31 -12.41 -36.70
N ASP A 233 -3.03 -13.23 -37.44
CA ASP A 233 -2.68 -13.57 -38.82
C ASP A 233 -2.98 -12.42 -39.80
N GLY A 234 -2.68 -12.62 -41.08
CA GLY A 234 -2.92 -11.62 -42.13
C GLY A 234 -4.41 -11.29 -42.35
N GLU A 235 -5.32 -12.10 -41.82
CA GLU A 235 -6.77 -11.88 -41.87
C GLU A 235 -7.31 -11.24 -40.57
N GLY A 236 -6.43 -10.94 -39.60
CA GLY A 236 -6.79 -10.35 -38.32
C GLY A 236 -7.41 -11.34 -37.32
N ARG A 237 -7.28 -12.65 -37.56
CA ARG A 237 -7.71 -13.73 -36.66
C ARG A 237 -6.58 -14.10 -35.70
N LEU A 238 -6.92 -14.69 -34.56
CA LEU A 238 -5.94 -15.08 -33.54
C LEU A 238 -5.06 -16.23 -34.06
N ASP A 239 -3.75 -16.01 -34.19
CA ASP A 239 -2.78 -17.07 -34.46
C ASP A 239 -2.29 -17.69 -33.15
N VAL A 240 -2.92 -18.80 -32.76
CA VAL A 240 -2.58 -19.49 -31.50
C VAL A 240 -1.14 -19.99 -31.49
N ARG A 241 -0.52 -20.27 -32.65
CA ARG A 241 0.90 -20.67 -32.67
C ARG A 241 1.79 -19.52 -32.20
N GLN A 242 1.43 -18.28 -32.51
CA GLN A 242 2.17 -17.10 -32.07
C GLN A 242 1.96 -16.83 -30.59
N VAL A 243 0.74 -17.03 -30.07
CA VAL A 243 0.46 -17.00 -28.63
C VAL A 243 1.33 -18.03 -27.87
N LEU A 244 1.39 -19.26 -28.37
CA LEU A 244 2.21 -20.33 -27.77
C LEU A 244 3.71 -20.04 -27.86
N LYS A 245 4.15 -19.44 -28.95
CA LYS A 245 5.55 -19.05 -29.16
C LYS A 245 5.94 -17.90 -28.25
N SER A 246 5.09 -16.87 -28.09
CA SER A 246 5.35 -15.77 -27.16
C SER A 246 5.37 -16.23 -25.70
N ARG A 247 4.65 -17.30 -25.38
CA ARG A 247 4.68 -17.99 -24.09
C ARG A 247 5.91 -18.87 -23.87
N GLY A 248 6.79 -19.02 -24.87
CA GLY A 248 7.95 -19.91 -24.83
C GLY A 248 7.59 -21.41 -24.77
N ILE A 249 6.34 -21.78 -25.08
CA ILE A 249 5.87 -23.17 -25.06
C ILE A 249 6.34 -23.92 -26.31
N ILE A 250 6.44 -23.20 -27.43
CA ILE A 250 6.99 -23.70 -28.68
C ILE A 250 8.28 -22.93 -28.94
N ALA A 251 9.37 -23.66 -29.22
CA ALA A 251 10.62 -23.05 -29.63
C ALA A 251 10.41 -22.27 -30.95
N ALA A 252 10.95 -21.05 -31.04
CA ALA A 252 11.06 -20.40 -32.34
C ALA A 252 11.82 -21.34 -33.28
N PRO A 253 11.41 -21.47 -34.56
CA PRO A 253 12.19 -22.27 -35.51
C PRO A 253 13.63 -21.77 -35.44
N ALA A 254 14.56 -22.67 -35.17
CA ALA A 254 15.97 -22.35 -35.18
C ALA A 254 16.23 -21.69 -36.53
N ARG A 255 16.68 -20.43 -36.53
CA ARG A 255 17.20 -19.80 -37.74
C ARG A 255 18.48 -20.55 -38.05
N ASP A 256 18.36 -21.63 -38.80
CA ASP A 256 19.50 -22.36 -39.27
C ASP A 256 20.15 -21.52 -40.38
N ARG A 257 21.21 -20.81 -39.99
CA ARG A 257 22.18 -20.31 -40.95
C ARG A 257 22.95 -21.55 -41.41
N SER A 258 22.80 -21.86 -42.69
CA SER A 258 23.70 -22.72 -43.49
C SER A 258 23.87 -24.17 -43.03
N ALA A 259 23.04 -25.08 -43.56
CA ALA A 259 23.46 -26.43 -43.95
C ALA A 259 22.45 -27.00 -44.96
N GLY A 260 22.93 -27.80 -45.93
CA GLY A 260 22.17 -28.28 -47.08
C GLY A 260 21.04 -29.28 -46.78
N PRO A 261 20.47 -29.91 -47.82
CA PRO A 261 19.30 -30.76 -47.69
C PRO A 261 19.71 -32.06 -46.99
N VAL A 262 19.45 -32.15 -45.69
CA VAL A 262 19.52 -33.41 -44.96
C VAL A 262 18.11 -33.89 -44.69
N ASP A 263 17.74 -34.92 -45.43
CA ASP A 263 16.53 -35.72 -45.28
C ASP A 263 16.68 -36.58 -44.02
N TYR A 264 16.25 -36.05 -42.87
CA TYR A 264 15.98 -36.83 -41.67
C TYR A 264 14.48 -36.83 -41.41
N GLY A 265 13.90 -38.03 -41.47
CA GLY A 265 12.47 -38.27 -41.30
C GLY A 265 11.89 -37.60 -40.05
N LEU A 266 10.85 -36.79 -40.29
CA LEU A 266 9.69 -36.54 -39.43
C LEU A 266 9.94 -36.66 -37.91
N GLN A 267 10.77 -35.77 -37.35
CA GLN A 267 10.49 -35.29 -35.99
C GLN A 267 9.37 -34.25 -36.09
N GLU A 268 8.13 -34.73 -36.19
CA GLU A 268 6.94 -33.89 -36.14
C GLU A 268 6.95 -33.11 -34.81
N ALA A 269 7.06 -31.78 -34.90
CA ALA A 269 6.86 -30.90 -33.77
C ALA A 269 5.53 -31.26 -33.08
N PRO A 270 5.43 -31.21 -31.74
CA PRO A 270 4.20 -31.55 -31.05
C PRO A 270 3.04 -30.74 -31.63
N ALA A 271 1.99 -31.44 -32.08
CA ALA A 271 0.79 -30.79 -32.60
C ALA A 271 0.02 -30.17 -31.42
N TYR A 272 -0.40 -28.92 -31.58
CA TYR A 272 -1.26 -28.25 -30.61
C TYR A 272 -2.65 -28.10 -31.22
N ILE A 273 -3.67 -28.54 -30.51
CA ILE A 273 -5.06 -28.22 -30.85
C ILE A 273 -5.50 -27.12 -29.92
N ALA A 274 -5.94 -26.02 -30.52
CA ALA A 274 -6.50 -24.90 -29.79
C ALA A 274 -7.87 -24.55 -30.37
N ASN A 275 -8.88 -24.54 -29.50
CA ASN A 275 -10.20 -24.02 -29.83
C ASN A 275 -10.29 -22.62 -29.24
N TRP A 276 -10.65 -21.65 -30.07
CA TRP A 276 -10.82 -20.27 -29.65
C TRP A 276 -12.01 -19.63 -30.35
N SER A 277 -12.57 -18.60 -29.70
CA SER A 277 -13.67 -17.81 -30.23
C SER A 277 -13.50 -16.35 -29.81
N ALA A 278 -13.97 -15.41 -30.63
CA ALA A 278 -14.08 -14.02 -30.18
C ALA A 278 -15.15 -13.94 -29.07
N CYS A 279 -14.89 -13.12 -28.07
CA CYS A 279 -15.84 -12.87 -26.98
C CYS A 279 -15.96 -11.38 -26.71
N ASP A 280 -17.00 -10.99 -25.99
CA ASP A 280 -17.18 -9.61 -25.58
C ASP A 280 -16.01 -9.17 -24.68
N PRO A 281 -15.40 -8.00 -24.97
CA PRO A 281 -14.30 -7.51 -24.17
C PRO A 281 -14.80 -7.09 -22.79
N VAL A 282 -14.10 -7.55 -21.76
CA VAL A 282 -14.33 -7.19 -20.36
C VAL A 282 -13.08 -6.57 -19.75
N PRO A 283 -13.19 -5.70 -18.73
CA PRO A 283 -12.03 -5.16 -18.02
C PRO A 283 -11.10 -6.28 -17.55
N LEU A 284 -9.80 -6.11 -17.82
CA LEU A 284 -8.81 -7.16 -17.55
C LEU A 284 -8.69 -7.46 -16.05
N PHE A 285 -8.85 -6.45 -15.20
CA PHE A 285 -8.69 -6.56 -13.76
C PHE A 285 -9.64 -7.57 -13.14
N ASP A 286 -10.95 -7.34 -13.25
CA ASP A 286 -11.96 -8.17 -12.60
C ASP A 286 -11.97 -9.59 -13.18
N HIS A 287 -11.72 -9.71 -14.49
CA HIS A 287 -11.60 -11.01 -15.14
C HIS A 287 -10.41 -11.82 -14.61
N ALA A 288 -9.21 -11.20 -14.53
CA ALA A 288 -8.03 -11.86 -13.98
C ALA A 288 -8.20 -12.18 -12.49
N VAL A 289 -8.83 -11.29 -11.72
CA VAL A 289 -9.12 -11.51 -10.29
C VAL A 289 -10.07 -12.69 -10.10
N ALA A 290 -11.15 -12.78 -10.89
CA ALA A 290 -12.09 -13.89 -10.82
C ALA A 290 -11.39 -15.23 -11.10
N ARG A 291 -10.61 -15.31 -12.19
CA ARG A 291 -9.83 -16.52 -12.52
C ARG A 291 -8.83 -16.89 -11.42
N ARG A 292 -8.16 -15.89 -10.84
CA ARG A 292 -7.24 -16.12 -9.72
C ARG A 292 -7.94 -16.58 -8.45
N GLN A 293 -9.13 -16.08 -8.15
CA GLN A 293 -9.95 -16.56 -7.04
C GLN A 293 -10.34 -18.02 -7.23
N ASP A 294 -10.75 -18.42 -8.43
CA ASP A 294 -11.08 -19.83 -8.74
C ASP A 294 -9.87 -20.75 -8.58
N ALA A 295 -8.71 -20.32 -9.07
CA ALA A 295 -7.46 -21.06 -8.92
C ALA A 295 -7.04 -21.19 -7.45
N LEU A 296 -7.17 -20.10 -6.66
CA LEU A 296 -6.86 -20.12 -5.24
C LEU A 296 -7.87 -20.92 -4.41
N ARG A 297 -9.17 -20.93 -4.76
CA ARG A 297 -10.15 -21.83 -4.14
C ARG A 297 -9.78 -23.29 -4.38
N SER A 298 -9.35 -23.61 -5.60
CA SER A 298 -8.88 -24.95 -5.93
C SER A 298 -7.62 -25.31 -5.13
N ALA A 299 -6.67 -24.38 -4.98
CA ALA A 299 -5.49 -24.57 -4.14
C ALA A 299 -5.84 -24.71 -2.65
N ILE A 300 -6.82 -23.96 -2.14
CA ILE A 300 -7.34 -24.07 -0.77
C ILE A 300 -7.97 -25.45 -0.54
N ASP A 301 -8.78 -25.93 -1.47
CA ASP A 301 -9.35 -27.28 -1.44
C ASP A 301 -8.26 -28.36 -1.41
N GLU A 302 -7.14 -28.13 -2.10
CA GLU A 302 -5.99 -29.03 -2.12
C GLU A 302 -5.19 -29.00 -0.81
N TRP A 303 -4.86 -27.81 -0.28
CA TRP A 303 -4.21 -27.66 1.02
C TRP A 303 -5.05 -28.25 2.15
N LYS A 304 -6.38 -28.09 2.08
CA LYS A 304 -7.33 -28.72 2.99
C LYS A 304 -7.25 -30.25 2.93
N LYS A 305 -6.95 -30.87 1.80
CA LYS A 305 -6.76 -32.33 1.72
C LYS A 305 -5.38 -32.74 2.24
N GLU A 306 -4.34 -32.00 1.87
CA GLU A 306 -2.96 -32.31 2.24
C GLU A 306 -2.71 -32.18 3.75
N LYS A 307 -3.21 -31.10 4.35
CA LYS A 307 -3.02 -30.77 5.76
C LYS A 307 -4.02 -31.44 6.70
N TYR A 308 -4.96 -32.23 6.18
CA TYR A 308 -6.03 -32.83 6.98
C TYR A 308 -5.48 -33.85 7.98
N LEU A 309 -4.48 -34.65 7.56
CA LEU A 309 -3.82 -35.69 8.36
C LEU A 309 -4.82 -36.50 9.21
N PRO A 310 -5.56 -37.46 8.63
CA PRO A 310 -6.60 -38.18 9.36
C PRO A 310 -6.02 -38.93 10.57
N SER A 311 -6.78 -38.99 11.66
CA SER A 311 -6.41 -39.80 12.82
C SER A 311 -6.41 -41.30 12.44
N ARG A 312 -5.82 -42.14 13.30
CA ARG A 312 -5.87 -43.61 13.11
C ARG A 312 -7.30 -44.13 13.12
N MET A 313 -8.14 -43.61 14.03
CA MET A 313 -9.54 -44.00 14.15
C MET A 313 -10.32 -43.57 12.91
N GLU A 314 -10.15 -42.33 12.48
CA GLU A 314 -10.82 -41.82 11.28
C GLU A 314 -10.41 -42.59 10.02
N SER A 315 -9.13 -42.93 9.89
CA SER A 315 -8.64 -43.74 8.76
C SER A 315 -9.35 -45.10 8.68
N VAL A 316 -9.66 -45.70 9.84
CA VAL A 316 -10.48 -46.94 9.91
C VAL A 316 -11.93 -46.66 9.53
N MET A 317 -12.53 -45.57 10.03
CA MET A 317 -13.93 -45.22 9.71
C MET A 317 -14.13 -44.91 8.23
N ARG A 318 -13.21 -44.17 7.60
CA ARG A 318 -13.19 -43.91 6.15
C ARG A 318 -13.15 -45.20 5.31
N LEU A 319 -12.51 -46.25 5.83
CA LEU A 319 -12.43 -47.54 5.15
C LEU A 319 -13.70 -48.39 5.33
N LEU A 320 -14.35 -48.29 6.50
CA LEU A 320 -15.46 -49.18 6.87
C LEU A 320 -16.83 -48.60 6.53
N ILE A 321 -16.98 -47.28 6.52
CA ILE A 321 -18.27 -46.60 6.40
C ILE A 321 -18.33 -45.88 5.04
N PRO A 322 -19.13 -46.38 4.08
CA PRO A 322 -19.41 -45.68 2.84
C PRO A 322 -19.98 -44.29 3.12
N PHE A 323 -19.63 -43.29 2.31
CA PHE A 323 -20.03 -41.89 2.50
C PHE A 323 -19.55 -41.24 3.80
N TYR A 324 -18.61 -41.86 4.54
CA TYR A 324 -18.06 -41.23 5.74
C TYR A 324 -17.41 -39.89 5.41
N GLU A 325 -16.60 -39.81 4.35
CA GLU A 325 -15.92 -38.57 3.96
C GLU A 325 -16.92 -37.49 3.53
N LEU A 326 -17.96 -37.87 2.80
CA LEU A 326 -19.07 -36.98 2.44
C LEU A 326 -19.79 -36.42 3.68
N TYR A 327 -20.18 -37.30 4.62
CA TYR A 327 -20.84 -36.90 5.87
C TYR A 327 -19.92 -36.03 6.73
N HIS A 328 -18.66 -36.42 6.84
CA HIS A 328 -17.65 -35.72 7.62
C HIS A 328 -17.45 -34.30 7.09
N ASN A 329 -17.18 -34.14 5.78
CA ASN A 329 -17.02 -32.83 5.17
C ASN A 329 -18.30 -32.00 5.29
N LYS A 330 -19.48 -32.58 5.05
CA LYS A 330 -20.75 -31.86 5.21
C LYS A 330 -20.99 -31.37 6.65
N ARG A 331 -20.52 -32.11 7.66
CA ARG A 331 -20.70 -31.77 9.07
C ARG A 331 -19.72 -30.70 9.54
N TRP A 332 -18.46 -30.78 9.12
CA TRP A 332 -17.38 -29.98 9.70
C TRP A 332 -16.83 -28.90 8.77
N ASP A 333 -16.96 -29.05 7.45
CA ASP A 333 -16.50 -28.07 6.46
C ASP A 333 -17.66 -27.16 6.01
N PRO A 334 -17.74 -25.91 6.51
CA PRO A 334 -18.81 -24.98 6.13
C PRO A 334 -18.72 -24.54 4.67
N GLY A 335 -17.58 -24.74 4.00
CA GLY A 335 -17.39 -24.44 2.58
C GLY A 335 -17.63 -25.65 1.66
N TYR A 336 -18.01 -26.81 2.20
CA TYR A 336 -18.16 -28.00 1.39
C TYR A 336 -19.47 -28.03 0.61
N HIS A 337 -19.36 -28.20 -0.70
CA HIS A 337 -20.47 -28.47 -1.60
C HIS A 337 -20.37 -29.90 -2.13
N VAL A 338 -21.47 -30.64 -2.04
CA VAL A 338 -21.55 -32.03 -2.53
C VAL A 338 -21.30 -32.03 -4.04
N LYS A 339 -20.24 -32.70 -4.49
CA LYS A 339 -19.93 -32.89 -5.90
C LYS A 339 -20.44 -34.25 -6.36
N ALA A 340 -20.96 -34.34 -7.58
CA ALA A 340 -21.46 -35.61 -8.13
C ALA A 340 -20.38 -36.72 -8.17
N GLN A 341 -19.12 -36.33 -8.37
CA GLN A 341 -17.98 -37.25 -8.34
C GLN A 341 -17.77 -37.89 -6.96
N ASP A 342 -18.04 -37.16 -5.87
CA ASP A 342 -17.83 -37.64 -4.50
C ASP A 342 -18.86 -38.74 -4.19
N VAL A 343 -20.10 -38.53 -4.63
CA VAL A 343 -21.19 -39.52 -4.55
C VAL A 343 -20.90 -40.75 -5.42
N ALA A 344 -20.35 -40.57 -6.63
CA ALA A 344 -20.04 -41.66 -7.54
C ALA A 344 -18.90 -42.55 -7.03
N TRP A 345 -17.86 -41.95 -6.43
CA TRP A 345 -16.75 -42.69 -5.84
C TRP A 345 -17.20 -43.49 -4.62
N ASP A 346 -17.99 -42.88 -3.74
CA ASP A 346 -18.54 -43.55 -2.56
C ASP A 346 -19.54 -44.66 -2.93
N ALA A 347 -20.33 -44.48 -3.99
CA ALA A 347 -21.19 -45.54 -4.54
C ALA A 347 -20.37 -46.70 -5.12
N GLY A 348 -19.23 -46.41 -5.75
CA GLY A 348 -18.28 -47.43 -6.21
C GLY A 348 -17.65 -48.21 -5.05
N LEU A 349 -17.25 -47.52 -3.98
CA LEU A 349 -16.75 -48.11 -2.74
C LEU A 349 -17.80 -48.93 -2.00
N LEU A 350 -19.06 -48.48 -1.98
CA LEU A 350 -20.19 -49.23 -1.46
C LEU A 350 -20.42 -50.51 -2.27
N ALA A 351 -20.47 -50.40 -3.61
CA ALA A 351 -20.63 -51.55 -4.50
C ALA A 351 -19.48 -52.55 -4.33
N PHE A 352 -18.24 -52.06 -4.15
CA PHE A 352 -17.08 -52.91 -3.90
C PHE A 352 -17.11 -53.55 -2.51
N THR A 353 -17.53 -52.83 -1.47
CA THR A 353 -17.70 -53.36 -0.11
C THR A 353 -18.80 -54.43 -0.08
N VAL A 354 -19.93 -54.19 -0.73
CA VAL A 354 -21.02 -55.16 -0.88
C VAL A 354 -20.56 -56.38 -1.69
N ALA A 355 -19.81 -56.18 -2.78
CA ALA A 355 -19.25 -57.28 -3.57
C ALA A 355 -18.19 -58.08 -2.80
N SER A 356 -17.36 -57.44 -1.97
CA SER A 356 -16.35 -58.11 -1.14
C SER A 356 -16.96 -58.81 0.07
N ILE A 357 -18.09 -58.35 0.61
CA ILE A 357 -18.90 -59.10 1.58
C ILE A 357 -19.58 -60.31 0.90
N ALA A 358 -20.09 -60.16 -0.32
CA ALA A 358 -20.68 -61.25 -1.10
C ALA A 358 -19.63 -62.31 -1.50
N ILE A 359 -18.42 -61.88 -1.89
CA ILE A 359 -17.28 -62.77 -2.19
C ILE A 359 -16.72 -63.37 -0.89
N GLY A 360 -16.62 -62.61 0.20
CA GLY A 360 -16.18 -63.09 1.52
C GLY A 360 -17.15 -64.09 2.16
N GLY A 361 -18.44 -64.02 1.83
CA GLY A 361 -19.44 -65.02 2.18
C GLY A 361 -19.30 -66.35 1.41
N LEU A 362 -18.52 -66.38 0.32
CA LEU A 362 -18.29 -67.57 -0.52
C LEU A 362 -16.80 -68.00 -0.63
N GLY A 363 -15.84 -67.16 -0.23
CA GLY A 363 -14.41 -67.43 -0.29
C GLY A 363 -13.65 -66.64 0.78
N GLY A 364 -13.04 -67.35 1.74
CA GLY A 364 -12.49 -66.82 3.00
C GLY A 364 -11.33 -65.80 2.88
N SER A 365 -10.57 -65.67 3.97
CA SER A 365 -9.59 -64.60 4.29
C SER A 365 -8.63 -64.14 3.16
N ALA A 366 -8.38 -64.96 2.15
CA ALA A 366 -7.58 -64.62 0.97
C ALA A 366 -8.22 -63.53 0.07
N GLY A 367 -9.55 -63.52 -0.09
CA GLY A 367 -10.26 -62.51 -0.90
C GLY A 367 -10.17 -61.09 -0.32
N MET A 368 -10.21 -60.99 1.01
CA MET A 368 -10.05 -59.74 1.77
C MET A 368 -8.62 -59.17 1.68
N ALA A 369 -7.60 -60.04 1.61
CA ALA A 369 -6.20 -59.61 1.48
C ALA A 369 -5.90 -59.04 0.10
N ALA A 370 -6.41 -59.68 -0.97
CA ALA A 370 -6.23 -59.21 -2.35
C ALA A 370 -6.94 -57.86 -2.60
N ALA A 371 -8.16 -57.69 -2.07
CA ALA A 371 -8.90 -56.43 -2.11
C ALA A 371 -8.16 -55.27 -1.40
N ARG A 372 -7.51 -55.53 -0.27
CA ARG A 372 -6.71 -54.53 0.45
C ARG A 372 -5.43 -54.14 -0.29
N GLN A 373 -4.81 -55.07 -1.01
CA GLN A 373 -3.60 -54.80 -1.80
C GLN A 373 -3.90 -53.96 -3.06
N SER A 374 -5.00 -54.24 -3.76
CA SER A 374 -5.38 -53.47 -4.95
C SER A 374 -5.76 -52.02 -4.62
N MET A 375 -6.44 -51.77 -3.49
CA MET A 375 -6.74 -50.40 -3.02
C MET A 375 -5.48 -49.57 -2.73
N ARG A 376 -4.44 -50.18 -2.17
CA ARG A 376 -3.17 -49.48 -1.88
C ARG A 376 -2.38 -49.15 -3.16
N ALA A 377 -2.48 -49.99 -4.19
CA ALA A 377 -1.81 -49.77 -5.47
C ALA A 377 -2.45 -48.61 -6.25
N VAL A 378 -3.79 -48.50 -6.25
CA VAL A 378 -4.52 -47.44 -6.97
C VAL A 378 -4.33 -46.05 -6.32
N ALA A 379 -4.21 -45.98 -5.00
CA ALA A 379 -4.10 -44.71 -4.27
C ALA A 379 -2.69 -44.07 -4.28
N SER A 380 -1.63 -44.82 -4.61
CA SER A 380 -0.26 -44.40 -4.27
C SER A 380 0.62 -43.87 -5.42
N GLN A 381 0.32 -44.15 -6.70
CA GLN A 381 1.32 -43.94 -7.77
C GLN A 381 1.05 -42.81 -8.77
N GLY A 382 -0.20 -42.38 -9.01
CA GLY A 382 -0.50 -41.40 -10.09
C GLY A 382 -0.64 -39.94 -9.65
N LEU A 383 -1.24 -39.70 -8.48
CA LEU A 383 -1.72 -38.37 -8.08
C LEU A 383 -0.65 -37.52 -7.38
N LYS A 384 0.18 -38.15 -6.53
CA LYS A 384 1.15 -37.47 -5.66
C LYS A 384 2.28 -36.79 -6.44
N ALA A 385 2.75 -37.40 -7.54
CA ALA A 385 3.80 -36.87 -8.39
C ALA A 385 3.31 -35.73 -9.32
N MET A 386 2.04 -35.78 -9.75
CA MET A 386 1.43 -34.73 -10.57
C MET A 386 1.10 -33.48 -9.73
N ILE A 387 0.66 -33.69 -8.48
CA ILE A 387 0.40 -32.64 -7.48
C ILE A 387 1.69 -31.92 -7.08
N GLN A 388 2.76 -32.64 -6.73
CA GLN A 388 4.03 -32.02 -6.32
C GLN A 388 4.68 -31.15 -7.43
N ALA A 389 4.52 -31.55 -8.70
CA ALA A 389 5.02 -30.79 -9.85
C ALA A 389 4.19 -29.52 -10.15
N GLY A 390 2.88 -29.55 -9.89
CA GLY A 390 2.02 -28.35 -9.94
C GLY A 390 2.33 -27.39 -8.80
N LEU A 391 2.42 -27.90 -7.57
CA LEU A 391 2.58 -27.12 -6.33
C LEU A 391 3.89 -26.30 -6.30
N ALA A 392 5.00 -26.87 -6.78
CA ALA A 392 6.28 -26.17 -6.84
C ALA A 392 6.25 -24.95 -7.78
N SER A 393 5.36 -24.95 -8.78
CA SER A 393 5.16 -23.79 -9.68
C SER A 393 4.25 -22.75 -9.05
N THR A 394 3.15 -23.15 -8.41
CA THR A 394 2.18 -22.22 -7.80
C THR A 394 2.76 -21.52 -6.57
N VAL A 395 3.42 -22.25 -5.66
CA VAL A 395 4.00 -21.68 -4.42
C VAL A 395 5.19 -20.76 -4.71
N ARG A 396 6.02 -21.06 -5.73
CA ARG A 396 7.11 -20.15 -6.15
C ARG A 396 6.59 -18.84 -6.75
N GLN A 397 5.41 -18.86 -7.37
CA GLN A 397 4.76 -17.68 -7.96
C GLN A 397 4.11 -16.74 -6.93
N PHE A 398 3.95 -17.14 -5.66
CA PHE A 398 3.28 -16.34 -4.62
C PHE A 398 4.22 -15.62 -3.63
N SER A 399 5.54 -15.51 -3.91
CA SER A 399 6.49 -14.91 -2.96
C SER A 399 6.27 -13.39 -2.75
N LEU A 400 5.50 -13.05 -1.71
CA LEU A 400 5.05 -11.69 -1.36
C LEU A 400 6.20 -10.66 -1.26
N ARG A 401 7.43 -11.10 -0.93
CA ARG A 401 8.61 -10.22 -0.84
C ARG A 401 9.01 -9.59 -2.18
N ALA A 402 8.90 -10.31 -3.29
CA ALA A 402 9.15 -9.74 -4.61
C ALA A 402 7.98 -8.84 -5.06
N PHE A 403 6.75 -9.17 -4.65
CA PHE A 403 5.54 -8.41 -4.92
C PHE A 403 5.50 -7.06 -4.21
N LEU A 404 5.89 -7.01 -2.93
CA LEU A 404 5.95 -5.77 -2.17
C LEU A 404 7.02 -4.82 -2.74
N ILE A 405 8.19 -5.32 -3.16
CA ILE A 405 9.27 -4.47 -3.69
C ILE A 405 8.89 -3.82 -5.04
N LEU A 406 8.08 -4.49 -5.88
CA LEU A 406 7.64 -3.97 -7.19
C LEU A 406 6.33 -3.19 -7.12
N GLY A 407 5.38 -3.62 -6.28
CA GLY A 407 4.21 -2.81 -5.92
C GLY A 407 4.62 -1.47 -5.31
N VAL A 408 5.70 -1.45 -4.52
CA VAL A 408 6.34 -0.22 -4.00
C VAL A 408 6.72 0.80 -5.08
N ARG A 409 6.90 0.39 -6.35
CA ARG A 409 7.20 1.33 -7.44
C ARG A 409 5.96 2.10 -7.92
N GLU A 410 4.79 1.47 -7.94
CA GLU A 410 3.50 2.14 -8.20
C GLU A 410 2.97 2.81 -6.93
N THR A 411 3.35 2.32 -5.75
CA THR A 411 2.91 2.86 -4.46
C THR A 411 3.83 3.93 -3.89
N ALA A 412 4.96 4.22 -4.55
CA ALA A 412 5.84 5.33 -4.21
C ALA A 412 5.17 6.70 -4.40
N ASP A 413 4.03 6.73 -5.11
CA ASP A 413 3.26 7.93 -5.44
C ASP A 413 2.13 8.23 -4.44
N PHE A 414 1.99 7.48 -3.34
CA PHE A 414 0.91 7.69 -2.35
C PHE A 414 1.28 8.68 -1.24
N VAL A 415 0.27 9.41 -0.77
CA VAL A 415 0.29 10.07 0.54
C VAL A 415 0.01 9.00 1.60
N LEU A 416 1.01 8.69 2.44
CA LEU A 416 0.88 7.70 3.52
C LEU A 416 0.68 8.41 4.87
N PRO A 417 -0.25 7.95 5.74
CA PRO A 417 -0.33 8.43 7.11
C PRO A 417 0.96 8.09 7.87
N LEU A 418 1.51 9.03 8.65
CA LEU A 418 2.83 8.88 9.29
C LEU A 418 2.98 7.68 10.26
N THR A 419 1.89 7.10 10.74
CA THR A 419 1.92 6.15 11.86
C THR A 419 2.44 4.74 11.50
N PRO A 420 2.21 4.17 10.29
CA PRO A 420 2.84 2.92 9.87
C PRO A 420 4.18 3.12 9.12
N VAL A 421 4.51 4.36 8.72
CA VAL A 421 5.62 4.70 7.81
C VAL A 421 6.99 4.30 8.36
N VAL A 422 7.20 4.34 9.68
CA VAL A 422 8.49 3.95 10.29
C VAL A 422 8.80 2.45 10.10
N HIS A 423 7.78 1.60 9.90
CA HIS A 423 7.95 0.18 9.61
C HIS A 423 8.09 -0.13 8.10
N LEU A 424 7.43 0.64 7.23
CA LEU A 424 7.58 0.54 5.78
C LEU A 424 8.91 1.13 5.27
N MET A 425 9.38 2.22 5.88
CA MET A 425 10.57 2.95 5.42
C MET A 425 11.91 2.26 5.70
N LYS A 426 11.97 1.31 6.63
CA LYS A 426 13.21 0.52 6.84
C LYS A 426 13.50 -0.47 5.70
N GLY A 427 12.56 -0.70 4.79
CA GLY A 427 12.76 -1.51 3.57
C GLY A 427 12.84 -0.72 2.26
N VAL A 428 12.55 0.58 2.26
CA VAL A 428 12.37 1.40 1.04
C VAL A 428 13.29 2.62 1.08
N THR A 429 14.60 2.41 1.09
CA THR A 429 15.56 3.47 0.75
C THR A 429 15.78 3.46 -0.75
N ARG A 430 14.84 4.08 -1.49
CA ARG A 430 14.91 4.62 -2.87
C ARG A 430 13.53 4.59 -3.55
N SER A 431 12.54 5.27 -3.00
CA SER A 431 11.40 5.75 -3.81
C SER A 431 11.83 7.01 -4.57
N THR A 432 11.47 7.07 -5.85
CA THR A 432 12.12 7.82 -6.92
C THR A 432 11.62 9.25 -7.06
N ALA A 433 12.48 10.17 -7.51
CA ALA A 433 12.20 11.59 -7.82
C ALA A 433 11.04 11.85 -8.83
N ILE A 434 10.32 10.82 -9.26
CA ILE A 434 9.17 10.85 -10.17
C ILE A 434 7.88 11.03 -9.35
N ALA A 435 7.72 10.34 -8.22
CA ALA A 435 6.60 10.49 -7.29
C ALA A 435 6.46 11.93 -6.78
N ALA A 436 7.56 12.48 -6.25
CA ALA A 436 7.64 13.86 -5.80
C ALA A 436 7.47 14.89 -6.92
N ARG A 437 7.58 14.49 -8.20
CA ARG A 437 7.40 15.38 -9.36
C ARG A 437 5.97 15.33 -9.90
N ALA A 438 5.27 14.21 -9.73
CA ALA A 438 3.87 14.00 -10.09
C ALA A 438 2.88 14.45 -8.99
N LEU A 439 3.25 14.29 -7.72
CA LEU A 439 2.50 14.82 -6.58
C LEU A 439 2.60 16.34 -6.46
N ARG A 440 3.62 16.99 -7.03
CA ARG A 440 3.87 18.43 -6.82
C ARG A 440 2.81 19.35 -7.45
N PRO A 441 2.33 19.12 -8.68
CA PRO A 441 1.18 19.85 -9.24
C PRO A 441 -0.10 19.53 -8.47
N ALA A 442 -0.32 18.26 -8.12
CA ALA A 442 -1.48 17.79 -7.38
C ALA A 442 -1.60 18.34 -5.97
N LEU A 443 -0.49 18.40 -5.22
CA LEU A 443 -0.40 19.02 -3.91
C LEU A 443 -0.41 20.55 -4.02
N ARG A 444 -0.07 21.14 -5.17
CA ARG A 444 -0.31 22.56 -5.44
C ARG A 444 -1.79 22.84 -5.70
N ASP A 445 -2.47 22.00 -6.46
CA ASP A 445 -3.91 22.13 -6.72
C ASP A 445 -4.74 21.72 -5.49
N ALA A 446 -4.29 20.70 -4.75
CA ALA A 446 -4.79 20.37 -3.41
C ALA A 446 -4.31 21.38 -2.36
N SER A 447 -3.25 22.17 -2.57
CA SER A 447 -2.99 23.34 -1.72
C SER A 447 -4.10 24.37 -1.87
N ILE A 448 -4.74 24.45 -3.05
CA ILE A 448 -5.94 25.27 -3.27
C ILE A 448 -7.17 24.68 -2.55
N LEU A 449 -7.23 23.37 -2.36
CA LEU A 449 -8.26 22.71 -1.52
C LEU A 449 -7.93 22.75 -0.02
N LEU A 450 -6.65 22.70 0.36
CA LEU A 450 -6.13 22.97 1.71
C LEU A 450 -6.25 24.47 2.06
N ARG A 451 -6.40 25.37 1.09
CA ARG A 451 -6.85 26.77 1.32
C ARG A 451 -8.28 26.82 1.85
N ALA A 452 -9.07 25.75 1.70
CA ALA A 452 -10.36 25.59 2.38
C ALA A 452 -10.24 24.92 3.76
N ALA A 453 -9.09 24.30 4.09
CA ALA A 453 -8.78 23.94 5.47
C ALA A 453 -8.52 25.23 6.26
N SER A 454 -9.09 25.34 7.46
CA SER A 454 -9.08 26.61 8.19
C SER A 454 -7.64 27.05 8.48
N PRO A 455 -7.31 28.36 8.47
CA PRO A 455 -6.00 28.88 8.91
C PRO A 455 -5.52 28.32 10.27
N LYS A 456 -6.48 27.91 11.11
CA LYS A 456 -6.24 27.24 12.39
C LYS A 456 -5.67 25.82 12.23
N ASP A 457 -6.11 25.05 11.24
CA ASP A 457 -5.63 23.69 11.00
C ASP A 457 -4.15 23.71 10.56
N LEU A 458 -3.77 24.66 9.70
CA LEU A 458 -2.37 24.85 9.29
C LEU A 458 -1.48 25.18 10.50
N LEU A 459 -1.92 26.08 11.39
CA LEU A 459 -1.19 26.40 12.62
C LEU A 459 -1.08 25.19 13.55
N ASN A 460 -2.16 24.42 13.73
CA ASN A 460 -2.14 23.21 14.57
C ASN A 460 -1.08 22.22 14.07
N VAL A 461 -1.00 21.98 12.76
CA VAL A 461 0.02 21.11 12.15
C VAL A 461 1.43 21.66 12.40
N VAL A 462 1.63 22.98 12.26
CA VAL A 462 2.93 23.63 12.51
C VAL A 462 3.35 23.48 13.98
N TYR A 463 2.44 23.67 14.93
CA TYR A 463 2.72 23.49 16.36
C TYR A 463 3.04 22.03 16.71
N ASP A 464 2.27 21.07 16.18
CA ASP A 464 2.54 19.64 16.36
C ASP A 464 3.89 19.22 15.78
N ALA A 465 4.25 19.74 14.60
CA ALA A 465 5.54 19.49 13.99
C ALA A 465 6.68 20.01 14.88
N ILE A 466 6.58 21.23 15.40
CA ILE A 466 7.60 21.81 16.30
C ILE A 466 7.73 20.96 17.58
N ALA A 467 6.62 20.60 18.21
CA ALA A 467 6.60 19.78 19.42
C ALA A 467 7.29 18.41 19.22
N LYS A 468 7.10 17.79 18.05
CA LYS A 468 7.69 16.48 17.70
C LYS A 468 9.18 16.55 17.33
N THR A 469 9.68 17.68 16.82
CA THR A 469 11.05 17.76 16.26
C THR A 469 12.15 17.84 17.35
N GLY A 470 11.81 17.88 18.65
CA GLY A 470 12.76 17.69 19.75
C GLY A 470 13.85 18.76 19.93
N GLY A 471 13.79 19.87 19.19
CA GLY A 471 14.78 20.95 19.26
C GLY A 471 14.69 21.86 20.51
N LEU A 472 13.73 21.61 21.39
CA LEU A 472 13.54 22.32 22.65
C LEU A 472 14.04 21.43 23.79
N ALA A 473 14.83 21.98 24.71
CA ALA A 473 15.44 21.25 25.83
C ALA A 473 14.44 20.67 26.86
N ARG A 474 13.12 20.79 26.63
CA ARG A 474 12.04 20.16 27.38
C ARG A 474 10.92 19.77 26.41
N SER A 475 10.24 18.65 26.68
CA SER A 475 9.09 18.14 25.94
C SER A 475 7.90 19.11 26.04
N ILE A 476 7.91 20.16 25.21
CA ILE A 476 6.85 21.16 25.13
C ILE A 476 5.75 20.61 24.22
N SER A 477 4.52 20.57 24.74
CA SER A 477 3.35 20.16 23.95
C SER A 477 2.98 21.24 22.93
N ALA A 478 2.34 20.83 21.83
CA ALA A 478 1.83 21.77 20.83
C ALA A 478 0.87 22.81 21.43
N GLN A 479 0.07 22.42 22.42
CA GLN A 479 -0.82 23.33 23.13
C GLN A 479 -0.05 24.39 23.91
N THR A 480 1.00 24.00 24.63
CA THR A 480 1.83 24.95 25.39
C THR A 480 2.53 25.95 24.48
N LEU A 481 3.02 25.51 23.32
CA LEU A 481 3.62 26.38 22.31
C LEU A 481 2.59 27.37 21.75
N ARG A 482 1.39 26.87 21.43
CA ARG A 482 0.28 27.70 20.96
C ARG A 482 -0.08 28.78 21.98
N ASP A 483 -0.35 28.39 23.22
CA ASP A 483 -0.75 29.32 24.28
C ASP A 483 0.32 30.40 24.49
N ALA A 484 1.60 30.03 24.46
CA ALA A 484 2.70 30.98 24.62
C ALA A 484 2.76 32.01 23.47
N ILE A 485 2.60 31.56 22.22
CA ILE A 485 2.63 32.45 21.05
C ILE A 485 1.36 33.32 21.01
N GLU A 486 0.19 32.78 21.35
CA GLU A 486 -1.06 33.55 21.43
C GLU A 486 -1.01 34.62 22.54
N VAL A 487 -0.44 34.31 23.70
CA VAL A 487 -0.22 35.29 24.77
C VAL A 487 0.77 36.37 24.32
N ALA A 488 1.85 36.00 23.64
CA ALA A 488 2.82 36.95 23.12
C ALA A 488 2.24 37.86 22.02
N ALA A 489 1.37 37.33 21.16
CA ALA A 489 0.69 38.11 20.12
C ALA A 489 -0.22 39.21 20.70
N ARG A 490 -0.85 38.95 21.86
CA ARG A 490 -1.73 39.92 22.55
C ARG A 490 -1.00 40.99 23.35
N ARG A 491 0.34 40.97 23.40
CA ARG A 491 1.12 42.01 24.09
C ARG A 491 0.88 43.36 23.41
N PRO A 492 0.63 44.44 24.16
CA PRO A 492 0.48 45.77 23.57
C PRO A 492 1.80 46.20 22.93
N VAL A 493 1.70 46.88 21.79
CA VAL A 493 2.86 47.54 21.17
C VAL A 493 3.28 48.68 22.10
N PRO A 494 4.55 48.77 22.52
CA PRO A 494 5.00 49.86 23.37
C PRO A 494 4.95 51.19 22.61
N ASP A 495 4.70 52.28 23.34
CA ASP A 495 4.72 53.66 22.79
C ASP A 495 6.07 54.03 22.16
N ARG A 496 7.13 53.29 22.49
CA ARG A 496 8.48 53.48 21.95
C ARG A 496 9.09 52.17 21.49
N VAL A 497 9.63 52.18 20.27
CA VAL A 497 10.41 51.08 19.71
C VAL A 497 11.78 51.58 19.26
N TYR A 498 12.74 50.67 19.18
CA TYR A 498 14.15 50.99 19.03
C TYR A 498 14.73 50.33 17.79
N ARG A 499 15.66 51.02 17.14
CA ARG A 499 16.43 50.50 16.01
C ARG A 499 17.87 50.97 16.06
N GLU A 500 18.80 50.08 15.77
CA GLU A 500 20.21 50.43 15.59
C GLU A 500 20.46 51.03 14.20
N GLN A 501 21.25 52.11 14.15
CA GLN A 501 21.73 52.74 12.92
C GLN A 501 23.26 52.85 12.91
N SER A 502 23.87 52.43 11.80
CA SER A 502 25.32 52.46 11.59
C SER A 502 25.85 53.82 11.06
N HIS A 503 24.96 54.80 10.80
CA HIS A 503 25.30 56.11 10.23
C HIS A 503 24.61 57.26 10.98
N ALA A 504 25.13 58.48 10.80
CA ALA A 504 24.63 59.73 11.40
C ALA A 504 23.10 59.92 11.21
N PRO A 505 22.42 60.68 12.09
CA PRO A 505 20.96 60.78 12.07
C PRO A 505 20.47 61.26 10.70
N LEU A 506 19.84 60.35 9.96
CA LEU A 506 19.20 60.66 8.69
C LEU A 506 17.92 61.47 8.97
N SER A 507 17.59 62.39 8.08
CA SER A 507 16.34 63.15 8.09
C SER A 507 15.09 62.27 7.96
N THR A 508 15.24 61.03 7.48
CA THR A 508 14.18 60.05 7.31
C THR A 508 14.73 58.64 7.49
N LEU A 509 13.96 57.77 8.15
CA LEU A 509 14.26 56.34 8.24
C LEU A 509 13.74 55.66 6.97
N GLU A 510 14.59 55.62 5.95
CA GLU A 510 14.30 54.93 4.69
C GLU A 510 14.54 53.41 4.81
N PHE A 511 13.62 52.63 4.28
CA PHE A 511 13.71 51.17 4.23
C PHE A 511 14.20 50.75 2.84
N SER A 512 15.14 49.81 2.78
CA SER A 512 15.80 49.40 1.52
C SER A 512 14.87 48.72 0.51
N SER A 513 13.68 48.28 0.95
CA SER A 513 12.57 47.89 0.09
C SER A 513 11.83 49.14 -0.36
N GLY A 514 12.07 49.56 -1.61
CA GLY A 514 11.55 50.81 -2.18
C GLY A 514 10.04 51.00 -2.01
N ASP A 515 9.57 52.24 -2.15
CA ASP A 515 8.20 52.71 -1.89
C ASP A 515 7.08 51.99 -2.68
N ALA A 516 7.41 50.99 -3.51
CA ALA A 516 6.49 50.18 -4.31
C ALA A 516 6.23 48.75 -3.78
N ALA A 517 6.79 48.35 -2.62
CA ALA A 517 6.55 47.01 -2.05
C ALA A 517 5.12 46.88 -1.50
N SER A 518 4.41 45.79 -1.82
CA SER A 518 3.08 45.54 -1.26
C SER A 518 3.16 45.19 0.23
N GLU A 519 2.07 45.37 0.97
CA GLU A 519 1.99 44.99 2.39
C GLU A 519 2.34 43.51 2.61
N ASP A 520 1.91 42.63 1.70
CA ASP A 520 2.24 41.21 1.74
C ASP A 520 3.74 40.95 1.54
N ASP A 521 4.43 41.74 0.70
CA ASP A 521 5.88 41.59 0.50
C ASP A 521 6.63 41.97 1.79
N ILE A 522 6.17 43.01 2.48
CA ILE A 522 6.71 43.46 3.76
C ILE A 522 6.53 42.38 4.83
N LEU A 523 5.33 41.80 4.92
CA LEU A 523 5.03 40.72 5.86
C LEU A 523 5.89 39.48 5.59
N VAL A 524 6.03 39.08 4.33
CA VAL A 524 6.87 37.95 3.92
C VAL A 524 8.35 38.20 4.26
N GLU A 525 8.87 39.39 4.02
CA GLU A 525 10.24 39.78 4.36
C GLU A 525 10.46 39.69 5.88
N CYS A 526 9.52 40.22 6.67
CA CYS A 526 9.60 40.19 8.13
C CYS A 526 9.54 38.76 8.68
N ILE A 527 8.67 37.89 8.15
CA ILE A 527 8.57 36.49 8.60
C ILE A 527 9.83 35.70 8.22
N ARG A 528 10.42 35.94 7.02
CA ARG A 528 11.69 35.31 6.61
C ARG A 528 12.85 35.70 7.53
N ALA A 529 12.89 36.96 7.93
CA ALA A 529 13.88 37.42 8.90
C ALA A 529 13.61 36.90 10.32
N ALA A 530 12.35 36.70 10.69
CA ALA A 530 12.00 36.07 11.95
C ALA A 530 12.47 34.61 12.01
N ALA A 531 12.42 33.90 10.87
CA ALA A 531 12.92 32.54 10.71
C ALA A 531 14.45 32.41 10.72
N SER A 532 15.17 33.50 10.42
CA SER A 532 16.63 33.47 10.22
C SER A 532 17.39 33.69 11.53
N THR A 533 18.53 33.02 11.68
CA THR A 533 19.45 33.21 12.82
C THR A 533 20.41 34.39 12.66
N MET A 534 20.46 35.03 11.48
CA MET A 534 21.38 36.13 11.20
C MET A 534 20.93 37.44 11.86
N ASP A 535 21.87 38.19 12.45
CA ASP A 535 21.64 39.43 13.20
C ASP A 535 21.24 40.65 12.33
N ARG A 536 21.22 40.51 11.00
CA ARG A 536 20.72 41.58 10.12
C ARG A 536 19.21 41.46 9.95
N ALA A 537 18.48 42.10 10.87
CA ALA A 537 17.05 42.32 10.70
C ALA A 537 16.80 43.23 9.47
N PRO A 538 15.78 42.93 8.64
CA PRO A 538 15.23 43.85 7.66
C PRO A 538 14.99 45.19 8.30
N ALA A 539 15.07 46.23 7.49
CA ALA A 539 14.92 47.59 7.97
C ALA A 539 13.61 47.79 8.77
N ARG A 540 12.54 47.06 8.42
CA ARG A 540 11.17 47.19 8.98
C ARG A 540 10.89 46.40 10.27
N LEU A 541 11.88 45.66 10.79
CA LEU A 541 11.83 44.99 12.08
C LEU A 541 12.50 45.86 13.15
N LEU A 542 11.72 46.23 14.16
CA LEU A 542 12.10 47.11 15.26
C LEU A 542 12.13 46.30 16.57
N SER A 543 12.83 46.77 17.59
CA SER A 543 12.87 46.13 18.90
C SER A 543 11.98 46.88 19.90
N ALA A 544 11.16 46.16 20.67
CA ALA A 544 10.48 46.73 21.83
C ALA A 544 11.43 47.03 23.01
N ASP A 545 12.65 46.48 22.99
CA ASP A 545 13.64 46.59 24.07
C ASP A 545 14.92 47.29 23.57
N ARG A 546 15.31 48.37 24.25
CA ARG A 546 16.52 49.14 23.97
C ARG A 546 17.79 48.30 24.16
N GLY A 547 17.84 47.42 25.16
CA GLY A 547 18.98 46.55 25.42
C GLY A 547 19.15 45.49 24.35
N ALA A 548 18.04 44.88 23.91
CA ALA A 548 18.05 43.91 22.79
C ALA A 548 18.46 44.57 21.46
N ALA A 549 18.09 45.85 21.24
CA ALA A 549 18.55 46.61 20.08
C ALA A 549 20.07 46.89 20.10
N LEU A 550 20.68 46.95 21.28
CA LEU A 550 22.14 47.11 21.46
C LEU A 550 22.90 45.80 21.30
N SER A 551 22.34 44.69 21.79
CA SER A 551 23.01 43.38 21.77
C SER A 551 23.06 42.73 20.38
N GLY A 552 22.23 43.18 19.44
CA GLY A 552 22.30 42.76 18.03
C GLY A 552 23.45 43.40 17.23
N ALA A 553 24.20 44.31 17.85
CA ALA A 553 25.33 44.97 17.22
C ALA A 553 26.48 43.98 17.03
N ALA A 554 26.79 43.64 15.77
CA ALA A 554 28.07 43.02 15.44
C ALA A 554 29.21 43.92 15.97
N PRO A 555 30.36 43.37 16.41
CA PRO A 555 31.50 44.16 16.87
C PRO A 555 32.10 44.92 15.68
N GLN A 556 31.49 46.04 15.30
CA GLN A 556 31.97 46.93 14.25
C GLN A 556 32.75 48.09 14.88
N PRO A 557 33.83 48.55 14.24
CA PRO A 557 34.73 49.58 14.77
C PRO A 557 34.16 51.02 14.69
N ARG A 558 32.85 51.21 14.46
CA ARG A 558 32.21 52.53 14.35
C ARG A 558 31.05 52.63 15.34
N ALA A 559 30.91 53.79 15.98
CA ALA A 559 29.86 54.06 16.96
C ALA A 559 28.48 53.88 16.33
N SER A 560 27.74 52.85 16.73
CA SER A 560 26.33 52.71 16.38
C SER A 560 25.47 53.60 17.28
N THR A 561 24.42 54.16 16.70
CA THR A 561 23.44 54.97 17.43
C THR A 561 22.11 54.22 17.49
N ILE A 562 21.41 54.29 18.62
CA ILE A 562 20.05 53.77 18.74
C ILE A 562 19.10 54.92 18.45
N THR A 563 18.13 54.66 17.59
CA THR A 563 17.05 55.59 17.29
C THR A 563 15.76 55.08 17.95
N ALA A 564 15.13 55.93 18.76
CA ALA A 564 13.82 55.66 19.35
C ALA A 564 12.73 56.21 18.43
N ILE A 565 11.65 55.45 18.27
CA ILE A 565 10.52 55.76 17.38
C ILE A 565 9.25 55.75 18.24
N ASP A 566 8.48 56.82 18.17
CA ASP A 566 7.16 56.97 18.79
C ASP A 566 6.11 56.23 17.95
N THR A 567 5.56 55.15 18.50
CA THR A 567 4.56 54.30 17.81
C THR A 567 3.15 54.89 17.90
N THR A 568 2.90 55.84 18.82
CA THR A 568 1.58 56.46 19.02
C THR A 568 1.15 57.33 17.85
N GLN A 569 2.10 57.73 17.00
CA GLN A 569 1.87 58.55 15.81
C GLN A 569 1.18 57.78 14.67
N ALA A 570 1.17 56.44 14.70
CA ALA A 570 0.51 55.60 13.72
C ALA A 570 -0.04 54.30 14.35
N PRO A 571 -1.10 54.41 15.18
CA PRO A 571 -1.69 53.24 15.83
C PRO A 571 -2.19 52.24 14.78
N GLY A 572 -1.84 50.97 14.95
CA GLY A 572 -2.21 49.88 14.03
C GLY A 572 -1.23 49.63 12.88
N ARG A 573 -0.25 50.51 12.62
CA ARG A 573 0.84 50.24 11.66
C ARG A 573 2.02 49.48 12.26
N PHE A 574 2.04 49.34 13.59
CA PHE A 574 3.00 48.55 14.34
C PHE A 574 2.29 47.32 14.89
N ARG A 575 2.86 46.13 14.66
CA ARG A 575 2.32 44.84 15.14
C ARG A 575 3.43 44.00 15.74
N THR A 576 3.12 43.15 16.72
CA THR A 576 4.10 42.19 17.23
C THR A 576 4.39 41.13 16.16
N ILE A 577 5.60 40.58 16.14
CA ILE A 577 5.92 39.52 15.18
C ILE A 577 5.03 38.29 15.39
N GLN A 578 4.65 37.96 16.62
CA GLN A 578 3.77 36.83 16.93
C GLN A 578 2.35 37.03 16.39
N ASP A 579 1.82 38.25 16.48
CA ASP A 579 0.53 38.60 15.88
C ASP A 579 0.55 38.41 14.36
N VAL A 580 1.62 38.86 13.70
CA VAL A 580 1.84 38.63 12.27
C VAL A 580 1.93 37.12 11.95
N LEU A 581 2.66 36.34 12.76
CA LEU A 581 2.84 34.90 12.52
C LEU A 581 1.53 34.10 12.67
N ILE A 582 0.64 34.48 13.60
CA ILE A 582 -0.65 33.80 13.79
C ILE A 582 -1.67 34.24 12.73
N ASN A 583 -1.79 35.55 12.50
CA ASN A 583 -2.91 36.09 11.74
C ASN A 583 -2.62 36.22 10.23
N GLU A 584 -1.38 36.56 9.85
CA GLU A 584 -0.99 36.70 8.44
C GLU A 584 -0.20 35.50 7.92
N GLY A 585 0.59 34.85 8.78
CA GLY A 585 1.42 33.70 8.41
C GLY A 585 0.66 32.61 7.65
N PRO A 586 -0.45 32.07 8.18
CA PRO A 586 -1.22 31.03 7.50
C PRO A 586 -1.82 31.50 6.17
N ARG A 587 -2.32 32.74 6.13
CA ARG A 587 -2.87 33.33 4.90
C ARG A 587 -1.80 33.44 3.82
N LEU A 588 -0.61 33.96 4.16
CA LEU A 588 0.50 34.10 3.22
C LEU A 588 1.05 32.75 2.73
N VAL A 589 0.97 31.70 3.56
CA VAL A 589 1.25 30.32 3.13
C VAL A 589 0.17 29.81 2.19
N GLY A 590 -1.11 30.03 2.51
CA GLY A 590 -2.23 29.69 1.64
C GLY A 590 -2.13 30.35 0.27
N ASP A 591 -1.79 31.63 0.23
CA ASP A 591 -1.60 32.43 -0.99
C ASP A 591 -0.32 32.06 -1.78
N GLY A 592 0.51 31.14 -1.25
CA GLY A 592 1.76 30.71 -1.87
C GLY A 592 2.89 31.74 -1.85
N LYS A 593 2.72 32.84 -1.11
CA LYS A 593 3.72 33.92 -0.97
C LYS A 593 4.80 33.58 0.08
N LEU A 594 4.44 32.77 1.07
CA LEU A 594 5.30 32.29 2.14
C LEU A 594 5.36 30.75 2.13
N ARG A 595 6.51 30.16 2.46
CA ARG A 595 6.62 28.70 2.63
C ARG A 595 6.26 28.30 4.06
N ALA A 596 5.59 27.16 4.24
CA ALA A 596 5.20 26.64 5.55
C ALA A 596 6.41 26.41 6.48
N GLU A 597 7.56 26.04 5.93
CA GLU A 597 8.79 25.82 6.72
C GLU A 597 9.35 27.14 7.25
N THR A 598 9.23 28.21 6.47
CA THR A 598 9.62 29.56 6.91
C THR A 598 8.73 30.01 8.06
N LEU A 599 7.42 29.77 7.97
CA LEU A 599 6.49 30.04 9.07
C LEU A 599 6.82 29.21 10.32
N ARG A 600 7.07 27.91 10.14
CA ARG A 600 7.47 27.00 11.23
C ARG A 600 8.75 27.46 11.92
N ALA A 601 9.79 27.79 11.14
CA ALA A 601 11.06 28.28 11.68
C ALA A 601 10.88 29.61 12.41
N ALA A 602 10.07 30.53 11.87
CA ALA A 602 9.78 31.80 12.53
C ALA A 602 9.04 31.61 13.85
N ILE A 603 8.03 30.73 13.92
CA ILE A 603 7.31 30.41 15.17
C ILE A 603 8.26 29.78 16.20
N PHE A 604 9.13 28.86 15.76
CA PHE A 604 10.13 28.24 16.64
C PHE A 604 11.12 29.26 17.21
N GLN A 605 11.65 30.16 16.37
CA GLN A 605 12.55 31.24 16.80
C GLN A 605 11.83 32.24 17.70
N ALA A 606 10.59 32.61 17.38
CA ALA A 606 9.79 33.54 18.16
C ALA A 606 9.55 33.01 19.59
N TYR A 607 9.30 31.71 19.72
CA TYR A 607 9.16 31.04 21.01
C TYR A 607 10.48 30.95 21.77
N THR A 608 11.53 30.42 21.14
CA THR A 608 12.82 30.16 21.80
C THR A 608 13.51 31.42 22.29
N ARG A 609 13.31 32.55 21.61
CA ARG A 609 13.99 33.82 21.91
C ARG A 609 13.16 34.78 22.76
N ASP A 610 11.92 34.43 23.13
CA ASP A 610 10.91 35.39 23.63
C ASP A 610 10.91 36.66 22.79
N ASP A 611 10.74 36.49 21.47
CA ASP A 611 11.02 37.53 20.49
C ASP A 611 10.15 38.78 20.73
N LYS A 612 10.78 39.94 20.95
CA LYS A 612 10.09 41.21 21.20
C LYS A 612 10.16 42.15 20.00
N ARG A 613 10.36 41.60 18.80
CA ARG A 613 10.39 42.37 17.57
C ARG A 613 9.00 42.88 17.18
N ILE A 614 8.97 44.12 16.73
CA ILE A 614 7.79 44.84 16.24
C ILE A 614 7.96 45.06 14.74
N VAL A 615 6.93 44.73 13.97
CA VAL A 615 6.86 44.90 12.52
C VAL A 615 6.17 46.22 12.21
N TYR A 616 6.77 47.03 11.33
CA TYR A 616 6.16 48.24 10.78
C TYR A 616 5.63 48.00 9.35
N LEU A 617 4.34 48.27 9.15
CA LEU A 617 3.61 48.03 7.89
C LEU A 617 3.47 49.27 6.99
N GLY A 618 4.11 50.39 7.33
CA GLY A 618 4.08 51.61 6.51
C GLY A 618 5.25 51.72 5.53
N GLY A 619 5.31 52.80 4.74
CA GLY A 619 6.45 53.12 3.85
C GLY A 619 7.67 53.53 4.67
N SER A 620 8.11 54.79 4.55
CA SER A 620 9.14 55.39 5.42
C SER A 620 8.58 55.77 6.81
N ILE A 621 9.46 55.87 7.81
CA ILE A 621 9.12 56.46 9.11
C ILE A 621 9.50 57.96 9.07
N PRO A 622 8.52 58.87 9.20
CA PRO A 622 8.76 60.31 9.22
C PRO A 622 9.66 60.75 10.36
N GLN A 623 10.44 61.83 10.14
CA GLN A 623 11.31 62.40 11.17
C GLN A 623 10.58 62.79 12.45
N GLY A 624 9.34 63.27 12.32
CA GLY A 624 8.52 63.68 13.46
C GLY A 624 8.18 62.56 14.44
N TRP A 625 8.38 61.30 14.05
CA TRP A 625 8.18 60.13 14.92
C TRP A 625 9.48 59.70 15.61
N ILE A 626 10.62 60.24 15.19
CA ILE A 626 11.93 59.91 15.76
C ILE A 626 12.14 60.76 17.01
N VAL A 627 12.26 60.10 18.16
CA VAL A 627 12.57 60.75 19.43
C VAL A 627 14.10 60.84 19.55
N PRO A 628 14.68 62.04 19.76
CA PRO A 628 16.10 62.20 19.96
C PRO A 628 16.57 61.35 21.15
N VAL A 629 17.59 60.52 20.94
CA VAL A 629 18.15 59.66 22.00
C VAL A 629 19.33 60.38 22.63
N GLU A 630 19.32 60.54 23.95
CA GLU A 630 20.50 60.94 24.73
C GLU A 630 21.66 59.96 24.49
N PRO A 631 22.90 60.45 24.29
CA PRO A 631 24.04 59.61 24.00
C PRO A 631 24.23 58.57 25.11
N ALA A 632 24.45 57.31 24.72
CA ALA A 632 24.72 56.23 25.67
C ALA A 632 26.00 56.54 26.46
N LEU A 633 25.86 56.94 27.72
CA LEU A 633 26.95 56.86 28.69
C LEU A 633 27.32 55.38 28.82
N ARG A 634 28.45 54.98 28.22
CA ARG A 634 29.10 53.73 28.59
C ARG A 634 29.54 53.89 30.04
N GLU A 635 28.92 53.15 30.95
CA GLU A 635 29.53 52.95 32.27
C GLU A 635 30.93 52.36 32.07
N PRO A 636 31.98 52.92 32.70
CA PRO A 636 33.32 52.38 32.60
C PRO A 636 33.33 50.98 33.20
N ALA A 637 33.90 50.02 32.46
CA ALA A 637 34.09 48.67 32.94
C ALA A 637 34.83 48.67 34.29
N PRO A 638 34.46 47.79 35.25
CA PRO A 638 35.24 47.63 36.47
C PRO A 638 36.66 47.23 36.09
N GLN A 639 37.63 48.05 36.54
CA GLN A 639 39.06 47.79 36.34
C GLN A 639 39.47 46.50 37.09
N PRO A 640 40.46 45.75 36.57
CA PRO A 640 40.76 44.37 36.96
C PRO A 640 41.18 44.18 38.42
#